data_AF-A0A444UNW2-F1
#
_entry.id   AF-A0A444UNW2-F1
#
_cell.length_a   1.000
_cell.length_b   1.000
_cell.length_c   1.000
_cell.angle_alpha   90.00
_cell.angle_beta   90.00
_cell.angle_gamma   90.00
#
_symmetry.space_group_name_H-M   'P 1'
#
loop_
_entity.id
_entity.type
_entity.pdbx_description
1 polymer ?
#
loop_
_entity_poly.entity_id
_entity_poly.type
_entity_poly.pdbx_seq_one_letter_code
_entity_poly.pdbx_strand_id
1 'polypeptide(L)'
;MENTTQISREELEELREAFNKIDIDNSGYVCDYELQDLFKEARLPLPGYKVREIVEKIIVAADHNKDGRIDFEEFLSICQELKSKEISKSFRKAINKKEGITAIGGTSEISSEGTQHSYSGTVCMCVGVEECVLMPLLTYCKILQENLVLALNSASAIGCTVVNIGAQDLRAGRPHLVLGLLWQIIKVGLFAHIEISRNEALITLLEEGEDLEDLMKLSPEELLLRWVNYHLTNAGWQKIGNFSNDIEDSKAYFHLLNQIAPKGIHDDELKIDIDMSGFNEKNDLQRAEFMLQQAAKMDCRQFVTPADVVAGNPKLNIAFVANLFNTYPALNKPNHGYDLAMLEGESREERTFRNWMNSLGVNPYVHHLYSDLTDASVIFQLYEQIRVPVNWNRVNKRPYPTLGGNMKKLENCNYAVDLGKNEAKFSLVGIGGQNLNEGHSTLTLALVWQIMRRYTLTVLSDLGGGEKVNDEIIINWVNATLVAAKKKTSIKSFKSTDSSSPDKYLALKDVREVKEETNLNEKLFLLACEKGDYYMVKKLLEEKRHSELNINCMDVLGRNAVTISIMNENLDILQLLLEHGCQTTDALLVAIDSEVVGAVDILFNHRPRRSSKPSIAKLIERIQNPEYSTTMDVAPVILAAHRNNYEILTMLLKQDISLPRPHAVGCECTLCNAKNKKDSLRHSRFRLDIYRCLASPSLIMLTEEDPILRAFELSADLKELSLVEVEFRNDYEELAKQCTMFAKDLLAQARNSRELEVILNHTCSDEPVDKRGLLEERMNLSRLKLAIKYNQKEMAGYRRKHSCKKILTVLSVGFLWPVLSICYLLAPKSRVGHVIHTPFMKFIIHSASYFTFLLLLNLYSLVYNEDKKNTMGPALEMIDYLLIVWIVGMVWSDVKRLWYEGLEDFLEESRNQLSFVMNSLYLATFALKVVAHNKFPDNADRKDWDAFHPTLVAEGLFAFANVLSYLRLFFMYTTSSVLGPLQISMGQMLQDFGKFLGLFLLVLISFTIGLTQLYDKGHATHVEKDCVGIFCQRQNNDTFHSFIVTCYALFWYVFSLAHIALFVTRFSYTEELQSFVGALIIGTYNVVVVIVLTKLLVAMLHKSFRQIVNHEDKEWKFSRAKLWLSYFDDKCTLPPPFNILPSLKTVCYIVTSLSKWICSHTTTGKVKRQNSLKEWRTLKQKRDENYQKVMCCLVHRYLTSTRQKMQSTDQPTVENLNELRQDLSKFRNEMRDLLGFRTSKYAMFYPRN
;
A
#
# COMPACT_ATOMS: atom_id res chain seq x y z
N MET A 1 -54.49 4.28 -28.04
CA MET A 1 -54.14 4.90 -26.74
C MET A 1 -52.81 4.29 -26.32
N GLU A 2 -51.74 4.57 -27.06
CA GLU A 2 -50.84 5.74 -26.87
C GLU A 2 -50.21 5.78 -25.47
N ASN A 3 -49.02 5.18 -25.38
CA ASN A 3 -47.84 5.78 -24.75
C ASN A 3 -46.59 5.12 -25.36
N THR A 4 -46.43 5.30 -26.67
CA THR A 4 -45.17 5.11 -27.38
C THR A 4 -44.24 6.25 -26.95
N THR A 5 -43.36 5.98 -25.98
CA THR A 5 -42.28 6.90 -25.62
C THR A 5 -41.31 6.98 -26.81
N GLN A 6 -41.36 8.11 -27.51
CA GLN A 6 -40.45 8.47 -28.59
C GLN A 6 -39.00 8.37 -28.09
N ILE A 7 -38.27 7.36 -28.53
CA ILE A 7 -36.81 7.35 -28.46
C ILE A 7 -36.34 8.31 -29.56
N SER A 8 -35.54 9.32 -29.22
CA SER A 8 -34.93 10.18 -30.23
C SER A 8 -33.98 9.35 -31.10
N ARG A 9 -33.84 9.71 -32.38
CA ARG A 9 -32.96 8.98 -33.31
C ARG A 9 -31.52 8.90 -32.80
N GLU A 10 -31.09 9.93 -32.08
CA GLU A 10 -29.79 10.04 -31.40
C GLU A 10 -29.67 9.06 -30.22
N GLU A 11 -30.69 8.93 -29.35
CA GLU A 11 -30.66 7.95 -28.23
C GLU A 11 -30.64 6.50 -28.73
N LEU A 12 -31.31 6.21 -29.86
CA LEU A 12 -31.31 4.89 -30.48
C LEU A 12 -29.93 4.54 -31.07
N GLU A 13 -29.25 5.53 -31.67
CA GLU A 13 -27.88 5.38 -32.19
C GLU A 13 -26.86 5.22 -31.07
N GLU A 14 -26.98 5.97 -29.97
CA GLU A 14 -26.11 5.81 -28.78
C GLU A 14 -26.24 4.42 -28.14
N LEU A 15 -27.46 3.90 -28.02
CA LEU A 15 -27.70 2.56 -27.47
C LEU A 15 -27.21 1.46 -28.42
N ARG A 16 -27.26 1.71 -29.74
CA ARG A 16 -26.72 0.80 -30.76
C ARG A 16 -25.20 0.79 -30.78
N GLU A 17 -24.56 1.94 -30.60
CA GLU A 17 -23.11 1.98 -30.36
C GLU A 17 -22.71 1.30 -29.06
N ALA A 18 -23.50 1.45 -27.99
CA ALA A 18 -23.24 0.76 -26.72
C ALA A 18 -23.35 -0.75 -26.86
N PHE A 19 -24.35 -1.25 -27.62
CA PHE A 19 -24.50 -2.67 -27.94
C PHE A 19 -23.30 -3.20 -28.73
N ASN A 20 -22.91 -2.51 -29.80
CA ASN A 20 -21.75 -2.89 -30.63
C ASN A 20 -20.40 -2.79 -29.90
N LYS A 21 -20.30 -2.02 -28.81
CA LYS A 21 -19.09 -1.95 -27.96
C LYS A 21 -18.97 -3.12 -26.98
N ILE A 22 -20.07 -3.82 -26.74
CA ILE A 22 -20.17 -4.98 -25.84
C ILE A 22 -20.07 -6.29 -26.62
N ASP A 23 -20.63 -6.33 -27.83
CA ASP A 23 -20.52 -7.42 -28.82
C ASP A 23 -19.10 -7.40 -29.45
N ILE A 24 -18.15 -8.09 -28.81
CA ILE A 24 -16.72 -8.02 -29.16
C ILE A 24 -16.44 -8.83 -30.44
N ASP A 25 -17.25 -9.86 -30.70
CA ASP A 25 -17.12 -10.72 -31.87
C ASP A 25 -18.00 -10.29 -33.07
N ASN A 26 -18.79 -9.21 -32.93
CA ASN A 26 -19.77 -8.71 -33.90
C ASN A 26 -20.78 -9.78 -34.32
N SER A 27 -21.15 -10.67 -33.41
CA SER A 27 -22.10 -11.75 -33.68
C SER A 27 -23.56 -11.28 -33.77
N GLY A 28 -23.85 -10.04 -33.37
CA GLY A 28 -25.20 -9.46 -33.33
C GLY A 28 -26.00 -9.81 -32.08
N TYR A 29 -25.39 -10.53 -31.13
CA TYR A 29 -25.99 -10.97 -29.86
C TYR A 29 -24.98 -10.75 -28.73
N VAL A 30 -25.46 -10.38 -27.54
CA VAL A 30 -24.58 -10.22 -26.36
C VAL A 30 -24.67 -11.46 -25.47
N CYS A 31 -23.52 -12.08 -25.23
CA CYS A 31 -23.42 -13.30 -24.42
C CYS A 31 -23.03 -13.02 -22.95
N ASP A 32 -23.25 -14.01 -22.09
CA ASP A 32 -22.99 -13.94 -20.64
C ASP A 32 -21.52 -13.63 -20.29
N TYR A 33 -20.58 -14.15 -21.08
CA TYR A 33 -19.15 -13.90 -20.92
C TYR A 33 -18.77 -12.46 -21.27
N GLU A 34 -19.35 -11.87 -22.31
CA GLU A 34 -19.06 -10.50 -22.76
C GLU A 34 -19.56 -9.46 -21.75
N LEU A 35 -20.75 -9.70 -21.20
CA LEU A 35 -21.32 -8.88 -20.14
C LEU A 35 -20.48 -8.99 -18.85
N GLN A 36 -19.97 -10.19 -18.55
CA GLN A 36 -19.13 -10.42 -17.38
C GLN A 36 -17.75 -9.77 -17.51
N ASP A 37 -17.16 -9.75 -18.71
CA ASP A 37 -15.90 -9.07 -18.99
C ASP A 37 -16.06 -7.54 -18.95
N LEU A 38 -17.21 -7.00 -19.39
CA LEU A 38 -17.57 -5.59 -19.20
C LEU A 38 -17.55 -5.18 -17.71
N PHE A 39 -18.14 -5.98 -16.82
CA PHE A 39 -18.14 -5.69 -15.38
C PHE A 39 -16.76 -5.85 -14.72
N LYS A 40 -15.92 -6.78 -15.20
CA LYS A 40 -14.52 -6.93 -14.75
C LYS A 40 -13.68 -5.72 -15.15
N GLU A 41 -13.85 -5.23 -16.37
CA GLU A 41 -13.05 -4.13 -16.91
C GLU A 41 -13.45 -2.76 -16.34
N ALA A 42 -14.70 -2.61 -15.89
CA ALA A 42 -15.20 -1.40 -15.22
C ALA A 42 -14.53 -1.09 -13.85
N ARG A 43 -13.72 -2.00 -13.30
CA ARG A 43 -13.00 -1.89 -12.01
C ARG A 43 -13.91 -1.49 -10.83
N LEU A 44 -15.02 -2.18 -10.66
CA LEU A 44 -15.86 -2.07 -9.46
C LEU A 44 -15.54 -3.22 -8.48
N PRO A 45 -15.39 -2.95 -7.17
CA PRO A 45 -15.03 -3.98 -6.19
C PRO A 45 -16.28 -4.77 -5.79
N LEU A 46 -16.67 -5.75 -6.60
CA LEU A 46 -17.76 -6.67 -6.28
C LEU A 46 -17.23 -8.10 -6.24
N PRO A 47 -17.56 -8.89 -5.19
CA PRO A 47 -17.23 -10.32 -5.13
C PRO A 47 -17.80 -11.08 -6.33
N GLY A 48 -17.02 -11.99 -6.93
CA GLY A 48 -17.39 -12.67 -8.19
C GLY A 48 -18.74 -13.42 -8.17
N TYR A 49 -19.19 -13.89 -6.99
CA TYR A 49 -20.51 -14.51 -6.85
C TYR A 49 -21.67 -13.51 -7.00
N LYS A 50 -21.49 -12.25 -6.56
CA LYS A 50 -22.50 -11.18 -6.75
C LYS A 50 -22.58 -10.73 -8.20
N VAL A 51 -21.43 -10.73 -8.91
CA VAL A 51 -21.39 -10.42 -10.34
C VAL A 51 -22.15 -11.49 -11.13
N ARG A 52 -21.93 -12.78 -10.82
CA ARG A 52 -22.73 -13.87 -11.40
C ARG A 52 -24.21 -13.76 -11.06
N GLU A 53 -24.57 -13.48 -9.80
CA GLU A 53 -25.97 -13.33 -9.38
C GLU A 53 -26.67 -12.16 -10.10
N ILE A 54 -25.96 -11.06 -10.37
CA ILE A 54 -26.47 -9.91 -11.13
C ILE A 54 -26.61 -10.26 -12.62
N VAL A 55 -25.60 -10.90 -13.22
CA VAL A 55 -25.63 -11.34 -14.62
C VAL A 55 -26.74 -12.37 -14.86
N GLU A 56 -26.89 -13.33 -13.96
CA GLU A 56 -27.92 -14.38 -14.02
C GLU A 56 -29.33 -13.79 -13.82
N LYS A 57 -29.50 -12.81 -12.92
CA LYS A 57 -30.76 -12.05 -12.77
C LYS A 57 -31.07 -11.16 -13.98
N ILE A 58 -30.05 -10.62 -14.65
CA ILE A 58 -30.23 -9.81 -15.86
C ILE A 58 -30.62 -10.72 -17.02
N ILE A 59 -29.91 -11.83 -17.26
CA ILE A 59 -30.20 -12.77 -18.35
C ILE A 59 -31.60 -13.38 -18.21
N VAL A 60 -31.98 -13.84 -17.00
CA VAL A 60 -33.30 -14.43 -16.75
C VAL A 60 -34.46 -13.42 -16.90
N ALA A 61 -34.21 -12.12 -16.72
CA ALA A 61 -35.19 -11.07 -16.93
C ALA A 61 -35.18 -10.48 -18.35
N ALA A 62 -34.07 -10.66 -19.07
CA ALA A 62 -33.78 -10.11 -20.39
C ALA A 62 -34.27 -10.99 -21.53
N ASP A 63 -34.01 -12.28 -21.42
CA ASP A 63 -34.24 -13.30 -22.45
C ASP A 63 -35.74 -13.68 -22.48
N HIS A 64 -36.51 -12.90 -23.25
CA HIS A 64 -37.96 -13.08 -23.36
C HIS A 64 -38.31 -14.23 -24.30
N ASN A 65 -37.42 -14.54 -25.25
CA ASN A 65 -37.59 -15.59 -26.22
C ASN A 65 -37.04 -16.97 -25.73
N LYS A 66 -36.32 -17.00 -24.61
CA LYS A 66 -35.68 -18.16 -23.95
C LYS A 66 -34.64 -18.89 -24.80
N ASP A 67 -33.92 -18.15 -25.65
CA ASP A 67 -32.88 -18.70 -26.51
C ASP A 67 -31.48 -18.72 -25.87
N GLY A 68 -31.35 -18.17 -24.65
CA GLY A 68 -30.11 -18.11 -23.89
C GLY A 68 -29.14 -17.02 -24.35
N ARG A 69 -29.58 -16.07 -25.20
CA ARG A 69 -28.80 -14.95 -25.74
C ARG A 69 -29.62 -13.65 -25.60
N ILE A 70 -28.98 -12.49 -25.75
CA ILE A 70 -29.66 -11.17 -25.69
C ILE A 70 -29.48 -10.46 -27.03
N ASP A 71 -30.58 -10.24 -27.75
CA ASP A 71 -30.56 -9.48 -28.99
C ASP A 71 -30.71 -7.96 -28.77
N PHE A 72 -30.59 -7.16 -29.84
CA PHE A 72 -30.64 -5.70 -29.73
C PHE A 72 -32.03 -5.17 -29.30
N GLU A 73 -33.12 -5.86 -29.65
CA GLU A 73 -34.48 -5.46 -29.29
C GLU A 73 -34.79 -5.77 -27.81
N GLU A 74 -34.34 -6.92 -27.32
CA GLU A 74 -34.35 -7.31 -25.92
C GLU A 74 -33.47 -6.37 -25.09
N PHE A 75 -32.27 -6.03 -25.57
CA PHE A 75 -31.39 -5.03 -24.95
C PHE A 75 -32.04 -3.64 -24.80
N LEU A 76 -32.81 -3.22 -25.81
CA LEU A 76 -33.59 -1.97 -25.79
C LEU A 76 -34.72 -2.01 -24.75
N SER A 77 -35.43 -3.13 -24.64
CA SER A 77 -36.50 -3.32 -23.65
C SER A 77 -35.97 -3.25 -22.21
N ILE A 78 -34.81 -3.87 -21.94
CA ILE A 78 -34.12 -3.86 -20.65
C ILE A 78 -33.70 -2.44 -20.25
N CYS A 79 -33.13 -1.69 -21.20
CA CYS A 79 -32.71 -0.31 -20.96
C CYS A 79 -33.89 0.62 -20.63
N GLN A 80 -35.08 0.34 -21.17
CA GLN A 80 -36.31 1.06 -20.84
C GLN A 80 -36.84 0.69 -19.44
N GLU A 81 -36.85 -0.59 -19.08
CA GLU A 81 -37.34 -1.08 -17.79
C GLU A 81 -36.43 -0.64 -16.61
N LEU A 82 -35.12 -0.56 -16.87
CA LEU A 82 -34.10 -0.12 -15.91
C LEU A 82 -34.07 1.40 -15.65
N LYS A 83 -34.85 2.23 -16.37
CA LYS A 83 -34.97 3.68 -16.09
C LYS A 83 -35.51 3.97 -14.67
N SER A 84 -36.05 2.98 -13.95
CA SER A 84 -36.70 3.14 -12.64
C SER A 84 -35.89 2.71 -11.39
N LYS A 85 -34.68 2.15 -11.50
CA LYS A 85 -33.90 1.64 -10.34
C LYS A 85 -32.41 2.04 -10.36
N GLU A 86 -31.80 2.13 -9.17
CA GLU A 86 -30.39 2.52 -8.90
C GLU A 86 -29.33 1.77 -9.74
N ILE A 87 -29.68 0.62 -10.30
CA ILE A 87 -28.82 -0.27 -11.10
C ILE A 87 -28.45 0.38 -12.45
N SER A 88 -29.33 1.18 -13.07
CA SER A 88 -29.06 1.82 -14.37
C SER A 88 -27.95 2.89 -14.32
N LYS A 89 -27.79 3.56 -13.17
CA LYS A 89 -26.69 4.53 -12.96
C LYS A 89 -25.32 3.86 -12.94
N SER A 90 -25.21 2.66 -12.35
CA SER A 90 -23.95 1.91 -12.35
C SER A 90 -23.64 1.31 -13.72
N PHE A 91 -24.65 0.80 -14.43
CA PHE A 91 -24.50 0.24 -15.76
C PHE A 91 -24.09 1.30 -16.81
N ARG A 92 -24.79 2.45 -16.87
CA ARG A 92 -24.42 3.56 -17.76
C ARG A 92 -23.04 4.15 -17.46
N LYS A 93 -22.63 4.18 -16.19
CA LYS A 93 -21.31 4.68 -15.78
C LYS A 93 -20.18 3.72 -16.17
N ALA A 94 -20.45 2.43 -16.29
CA ALA A 94 -19.50 1.45 -16.81
C ALA A 94 -19.32 1.60 -18.33
N ILE A 95 -20.42 1.81 -19.07
CA ILE A 95 -20.43 2.01 -20.52
C ILE A 95 -19.71 3.32 -20.91
N ASN A 96 -20.03 4.44 -20.25
CA ASN A 96 -19.46 5.76 -20.59
C ASN A 96 -17.99 5.93 -20.20
N LYS A 97 -17.37 4.98 -19.50
CA LYS A 97 -15.95 5.04 -19.11
C LYS A 97 -15.01 4.47 -20.17
N LYS A 98 -15.55 3.90 -21.25
CA LYS A 98 -14.81 3.23 -22.35
C LYS A 98 -14.64 4.14 -23.58
N GLU A 99 -14.40 5.45 -23.39
CA GLU A 99 -13.94 6.35 -24.46
C GLU A 99 -12.42 6.29 -24.56
N GLY A 100 -11.88 5.54 -25.52
CA GLY A 100 -10.43 5.54 -25.74
C GLY A 100 -9.80 4.39 -26.52
N ILE A 101 -10.56 3.56 -27.24
CA ILE A 101 -9.97 2.53 -28.13
C ILE A 101 -10.76 2.49 -29.42
N THR A 102 -10.21 3.09 -30.48
CA THR A 102 -10.55 2.78 -31.87
C THR A 102 -10.05 1.36 -32.18
N ALA A 103 -10.91 0.53 -32.77
CA ALA A 103 -10.50 -0.73 -33.38
C ALA A 103 -9.52 -0.42 -34.53
N ILE A 104 -8.23 -0.67 -34.30
CA ILE A 104 -7.23 -0.64 -35.35
C ILE A 104 -7.00 -2.09 -35.79
N GLY A 105 -7.61 -2.43 -36.93
CA GLY A 105 -7.24 -3.59 -37.73
C GLY A 105 -5.78 -3.49 -38.15
N GLY A 106 -5.11 -4.64 -38.19
CA GLY A 106 -3.66 -4.70 -38.23
C GLY A 106 -2.99 -3.96 -39.39
N THR A 107 -1.85 -3.36 -39.08
CA THR A 107 -0.60 -3.43 -39.85
C THR A 107 0.55 -3.06 -38.91
N SER A 108 1.63 -3.80 -39.03
CA SER A 108 2.91 -3.68 -38.34
C SER A 108 3.55 -2.29 -38.43
N GLU A 109 3.81 -1.64 -37.28
CA GLU A 109 4.68 -0.45 -37.21
C GLU A 109 5.25 -0.13 -35.79
N ILE A 110 5.39 -1.11 -34.88
CA ILE A 110 5.98 -0.88 -33.52
C ILE A 110 7.31 -1.64 -33.30
N SER A 111 7.93 -2.12 -34.38
CA SER A 111 9.27 -2.71 -34.33
C SER A 111 10.37 -1.65 -34.54
N SER A 112 10.34 -0.54 -33.79
CA SER A 112 11.45 0.43 -33.79
C SER A 112 11.34 1.48 -32.69
N GLU A 113 11.32 1.08 -31.42
CA GLU A 113 11.79 1.96 -30.34
C GLU A 113 12.70 1.17 -29.40
N GLY A 114 13.97 1.53 -29.42
CA GLY A 114 14.98 0.97 -28.55
C GLY A 114 14.64 1.21 -27.08
N THR A 115 15.04 0.27 -26.25
CA THR A 115 14.98 0.34 -24.80
C THR A 115 15.82 1.54 -24.31
N GLN A 116 15.24 2.74 -24.29
CA GLN A 116 15.80 3.88 -23.59
C GLN A 116 15.37 3.79 -22.12
N HIS A 117 16.35 3.57 -21.25
CA HIS A 117 16.17 3.75 -19.82
C HIS A 117 16.02 5.24 -19.52
N SER A 118 14.78 5.70 -19.33
CA SER A 118 14.46 7.01 -18.79
C SER A 118 14.04 6.86 -17.32
N TYR A 119 14.95 7.18 -16.39
CA TYR A 119 14.56 7.46 -15.02
C TYR A 119 13.76 8.77 -15.00
N SER A 120 12.51 8.69 -14.54
CA SER A 120 11.70 9.84 -14.15
C SER A 120 10.89 9.42 -12.93
N GLY A 121 11.28 9.93 -11.76
CA GLY A 121 10.55 9.74 -10.52
C GLY A 121 9.13 10.27 -10.64
N THR A 122 8.14 9.42 -10.37
CA THR A 122 6.79 9.89 -10.07
C THR A 122 6.11 8.94 -9.11
N VAL A 123 5.74 9.54 -7.99
CA VAL A 123 4.99 9.02 -6.84
C VAL A 123 3.76 8.25 -7.31
N CYS A 124 3.59 7.01 -6.84
CA CYS A 124 2.31 6.32 -6.85
C CYS A 124 1.78 6.22 -5.42
N MET A 125 0.74 7.00 -5.13
CA MET A 125 -0.15 6.82 -3.98
C MET A 125 -1.21 5.77 -4.34
N CYS A 126 -1.38 4.73 -3.52
CA CYS A 126 -2.68 4.10 -3.24
C CYS A 126 -2.64 3.27 -1.92
N VAL A 127 -3.25 3.86 -0.89
CA VAL A 127 -4.13 3.27 0.15
C VAL A 127 -4.07 1.76 0.43
N GLY A 128 -3.67 1.41 1.66
CA GLY A 128 -4.49 0.58 2.55
C GLY A 128 -3.94 -0.79 2.93
N VAL A 129 -3.35 -0.84 4.14
CA VAL A 129 -3.00 -2.02 4.96
C VAL A 129 -1.80 -2.83 4.43
N GLU A 130 -0.82 -3.06 5.32
CA GLU A 130 0.43 -3.84 5.14
C GLU A 130 1.62 -3.17 4.43
N GLU A 131 2.33 -2.21 5.07
CA GLU A 131 3.70 -1.88 4.64
C GLU A 131 4.62 -1.50 5.81
N CYS A 132 5.26 -2.51 6.42
CA CYS A 132 6.48 -2.35 7.26
C CYS A 132 7.75 -2.90 6.60
N VAL A 133 7.78 -3.14 5.29
CA VAL A 133 8.84 -3.96 4.64
C VAL A 133 9.62 -3.21 3.54
N LEU A 134 9.50 -1.87 3.41
CA LEU A 134 9.78 -1.22 2.11
C LEU A 134 11.25 -0.94 1.71
N MET A 135 12.26 -1.02 2.58
CA MET A 135 13.66 -0.85 2.13
C MET A 135 14.30 -2.15 1.58
N PRO A 136 14.05 -3.33 2.16
CA PRO A 136 14.39 -4.61 1.51
C PRO A 136 13.49 -4.92 0.30
N LEU A 137 12.22 -4.48 0.30
CA LEU A 137 11.27 -4.77 -0.78
C LEU A 137 11.52 -4.03 -2.08
N LEU A 138 12.07 -2.81 -2.07
CA LEU A 138 12.44 -2.11 -3.31
C LEU A 138 13.58 -2.84 -4.04
N THR A 139 14.55 -3.35 -3.27
CA THR A 139 15.62 -4.21 -3.77
C THR A 139 15.08 -5.56 -4.18
N TYR A 140 14.20 -6.17 -3.39
CA TYR A 140 13.54 -7.44 -3.73
C TYR A 140 12.63 -7.34 -4.95
N CYS A 141 11.89 -6.25 -5.13
CA CYS A 141 11.03 -6.02 -6.31
C CYS A 141 11.88 -5.82 -7.56
N LYS A 142 13.02 -5.13 -7.45
CA LYS A 142 14.01 -5.03 -8.55
C LYS A 142 14.60 -6.40 -8.88
N ILE A 143 15.10 -7.12 -7.87
CA ILE A 143 15.68 -8.47 -8.03
C ILE A 143 14.64 -9.47 -8.57
N LEU A 144 13.40 -9.43 -8.09
CA LEU A 144 12.31 -10.29 -8.56
C LEU A 144 12.02 -9.99 -10.03
N GLN A 145 11.95 -8.72 -10.42
CA GLN A 145 11.71 -8.34 -11.79
C GLN A 145 12.87 -8.75 -12.70
N GLU A 146 14.12 -8.59 -12.25
CA GLU A 146 15.31 -9.06 -12.95
C GLU A 146 15.33 -10.59 -13.08
N ASN A 147 14.97 -11.33 -12.02
CA ASN A 147 14.87 -12.79 -12.05
C ASN A 147 13.77 -13.29 -12.99
N LEU A 148 12.63 -12.58 -13.06
CA LEU A 148 11.54 -12.92 -13.99
C LEU A 148 11.93 -12.62 -15.45
N VAL A 149 12.63 -11.51 -15.70
CA VAL A 149 13.21 -11.23 -17.02
C VAL A 149 14.22 -12.31 -17.40
N LEU A 150 15.10 -12.71 -16.47
CA LEU A 150 16.05 -13.79 -16.68
C LEU A 150 15.34 -15.12 -17.00
N ALA A 151 14.26 -15.43 -16.30
CA ALA A 151 13.45 -16.63 -16.54
C ALA A 151 12.79 -16.60 -17.94
N LEU A 152 12.25 -15.45 -18.36
CA LEU A 152 11.65 -15.27 -19.69
C LEU A 152 12.70 -15.41 -20.80
N ASN A 153 13.86 -14.78 -20.64
CA ASN A 153 14.97 -14.90 -21.59
C ASN A 153 15.48 -16.35 -21.67
N SER A 154 15.53 -17.05 -20.54
CA SER A 154 15.92 -18.47 -20.49
C SER A 154 14.89 -19.37 -21.16
N ALA A 155 13.59 -19.11 -20.97
CA ALA A 155 12.52 -19.83 -21.64
C ALA A 155 12.56 -19.62 -23.16
N SER A 156 12.81 -18.38 -23.60
CA SER A 156 13.03 -18.06 -25.02
C SER A 156 14.23 -18.80 -25.60
N ALA A 157 15.34 -18.88 -24.87
CA ALA A 157 16.56 -19.58 -25.32
C ALA A 157 16.38 -21.10 -25.49
N ILE A 158 15.40 -21.69 -24.80
CA ILE A 158 15.05 -23.12 -24.88
C ILE A 158 14.03 -23.40 -26.01
N GLY A 159 13.41 -22.36 -26.58
CA GLY A 159 12.45 -22.48 -27.69
C GLY A 159 11.00 -22.23 -27.31
N CYS A 160 10.73 -21.62 -26.15
CA CYS A 160 9.39 -21.18 -25.80
C CYS A 160 9.03 -19.89 -26.56
N THR A 161 7.80 -19.77 -27.03
CA THR A 161 7.28 -18.56 -27.67
C THR A 161 6.80 -17.57 -26.61
N VAL A 162 7.66 -16.60 -26.26
CA VAL A 162 7.42 -15.60 -25.20
C VAL A 162 6.73 -14.32 -25.73
N VAL A 163 6.01 -14.42 -26.86
CA VAL A 163 5.38 -13.26 -27.50
C VAL A 163 4.27 -12.72 -26.59
N ASN A 164 4.34 -11.43 -26.23
CA ASN A 164 3.40 -10.73 -25.34
C ASN A 164 3.38 -11.20 -23.86
N ILE A 165 4.46 -11.81 -23.36
CA ILE A 165 4.60 -12.17 -21.94
C ILE A 165 5.70 -11.32 -21.29
N GLY A 166 5.32 -10.34 -20.48
CA GLY A 166 6.25 -9.51 -19.71
C GLY A 166 6.51 -10.02 -18.30
N ALA A 167 7.59 -9.55 -17.68
CA ALA A 167 7.89 -9.84 -16.26
C ALA A 167 6.77 -9.36 -15.32
N GLN A 168 6.03 -8.31 -15.70
CA GLN A 168 4.85 -7.88 -14.95
C GLN A 168 3.68 -8.87 -15.06
N ASP A 169 3.51 -9.55 -16.19
CA ASP A 169 2.43 -10.52 -16.39
C ASP A 169 2.62 -11.78 -15.55
N LEU A 170 3.88 -12.24 -15.46
CA LEU A 170 4.29 -13.31 -14.55
C LEU A 170 4.12 -12.90 -13.09
N ARG A 171 4.53 -11.67 -12.73
CA ARG A 171 4.38 -11.13 -11.38
C ARG A 171 2.91 -10.98 -10.96
N ALA A 172 2.05 -10.59 -11.90
CA ALA A 172 0.60 -10.49 -11.68
C ALA A 172 -0.10 -11.86 -11.64
N GLY A 173 0.60 -12.96 -11.94
CA GLY A 173 0.07 -14.32 -11.85
C GLY A 173 -1.05 -14.61 -12.85
N ARG A 174 -1.02 -14.01 -14.06
CA ARG A 174 -2.05 -14.21 -15.08
C ARG A 174 -2.11 -15.70 -15.50
N PRO A 175 -3.16 -16.47 -15.15
CA PRO A 175 -3.11 -17.93 -15.21
C PRO A 175 -2.88 -18.48 -16.62
N HIS A 176 -3.51 -17.90 -17.64
CA HIS A 176 -3.41 -18.38 -19.02
C HIS A 176 -2.00 -18.22 -19.61
N LEU A 177 -1.29 -17.14 -19.29
CA LEU A 177 0.09 -16.91 -19.77
C LEU A 177 1.09 -17.79 -19.02
N VAL A 178 0.94 -17.92 -17.70
CA VAL A 178 1.83 -18.76 -16.88
C VAL A 178 1.67 -20.23 -17.23
N LEU A 179 0.42 -20.72 -17.35
CA LEU A 179 0.14 -22.09 -17.76
C LEU A 179 0.56 -22.35 -19.21
N GLY A 180 0.40 -21.36 -20.10
CA GLY A 180 0.88 -21.43 -21.47
C GLY A 180 2.40 -21.60 -21.55
N LEU A 181 3.16 -20.79 -20.80
CA LEU A 181 4.62 -20.86 -20.73
C LEU A 181 5.09 -22.19 -20.10
N LEU A 182 4.47 -22.62 -18.99
CA LEU A 182 4.79 -23.88 -18.34
C LEU A 182 4.55 -25.09 -19.25
N TRP A 183 3.44 -25.10 -19.98
CA TRP A 183 3.16 -26.14 -20.96
C TRP A 183 4.25 -26.23 -22.03
N GLN A 184 4.71 -25.09 -22.55
CA GLN A 184 5.78 -25.08 -23.55
C GLN A 184 7.09 -25.63 -22.98
N ILE A 185 7.45 -25.30 -21.74
CA ILE A 185 8.64 -25.84 -21.07
C ILE A 185 8.52 -27.36 -20.88
N ILE A 186 7.36 -27.84 -20.40
CA ILE A 186 7.09 -29.28 -20.24
C ILE A 186 7.18 -30.00 -21.58
N LYS A 187 6.59 -29.41 -22.63
CA LYS A 187 6.62 -29.95 -24.00
C LYS A 187 8.05 -30.12 -24.51
N VAL A 188 8.91 -29.12 -24.34
CA VAL A 188 10.33 -29.23 -24.72
C VAL A 188 11.04 -30.33 -23.93
N GLY A 189 10.75 -30.46 -22.63
CA GLY A 189 11.31 -31.53 -21.79
C GLY A 189 10.88 -32.93 -22.24
N LEU A 190 9.60 -33.12 -22.55
CA LEU A 190 9.06 -34.41 -22.99
C LEU A 190 9.60 -34.82 -24.37
N PHE A 191 9.82 -33.86 -25.26
CA PHE A 191 10.31 -34.12 -26.62
C PHE A 191 11.83 -34.25 -26.72
N ALA A 192 12.56 -33.94 -25.65
CA ALA A 192 14.02 -34.00 -25.64
C ALA A 192 14.59 -35.39 -25.95
N HIS A 193 13.83 -36.48 -25.81
CA HIS A 193 14.27 -37.85 -26.14
C HIS A 193 13.70 -38.38 -27.47
N ILE A 194 12.87 -37.60 -28.14
CA ILE A 194 12.17 -37.93 -29.39
C ILE A 194 12.90 -37.23 -30.55
N GLU A 195 14.21 -37.49 -30.64
CA GLU A 195 15.10 -37.02 -31.70
C GLU A 195 15.92 -38.21 -32.22
N ILE A 196 16.13 -38.28 -33.53
CA ILE A 196 16.89 -39.35 -34.19
C ILE A 196 18.35 -39.40 -33.70
N SER A 197 18.91 -38.25 -33.32
CA SER A 197 20.25 -38.11 -32.73
C SER A 197 20.43 -38.82 -31.38
N ARG A 198 19.33 -39.04 -30.65
CA ARG A 198 19.34 -39.63 -29.30
C ARG A 198 18.75 -41.03 -29.26
N ASN A 199 17.84 -41.35 -30.17
CA ASN A 199 17.22 -42.67 -30.29
C ASN A 199 17.32 -43.20 -31.73
N GLU A 200 18.41 -43.94 -32.00
CA GLU A 200 18.71 -44.57 -33.29
C GLU A 200 17.60 -45.51 -33.79
N ALA A 201 16.74 -46.02 -32.90
CA ALA A 201 15.66 -46.93 -33.27
C ALA A 201 14.56 -46.24 -34.09
N LEU A 202 14.46 -44.90 -34.05
CA LEU A 202 13.51 -44.11 -34.85
C LEU A 202 13.74 -44.22 -36.35
N ILE A 203 14.93 -44.63 -36.80
CA ILE A 203 15.25 -44.85 -38.22
C ILE A 203 14.33 -45.93 -38.84
N THR A 204 13.77 -46.82 -38.03
CA THR A 204 12.80 -47.84 -38.50
C THR A 204 11.45 -47.27 -38.95
N LEU A 205 11.19 -45.99 -38.70
CA LEU A 205 9.96 -45.30 -39.12
C LEU A 205 10.06 -44.70 -40.54
N LEU A 206 11.14 -44.98 -41.28
CA LEU A 206 11.34 -44.54 -42.66
C LEU A 206 10.36 -45.28 -43.60
N GLU A 207 9.59 -44.54 -44.41
CA GLU A 207 8.68 -45.11 -45.40
C GLU A 207 9.39 -45.37 -46.75
N GLU A 208 8.82 -46.22 -47.62
CA GLU A 208 9.43 -46.58 -48.91
C GLU A 208 9.58 -45.35 -49.84
N GLY A 209 10.81 -44.88 -50.03
CA GLY A 209 11.16 -43.76 -50.91
C GLY A 209 11.57 -42.45 -50.22
N GLU A 210 11.63 -42.41 -48.89
CA GLU A 210 12.16 -41.28 -48.11
C GLU A 210 13.66 -41.47 -47.77
N ASP A 211 14.44 -40.38 -47.79
CA ASP A 211 15.84 -40.38 -47.32
C ASP A 211 15.92 -40.01 -45.82
N LEU A 212 17.03 -40.35 -45.14
CA LEU A 212 17.24 -40.04 -43.72
C LEU A 212 17.11 -38.52 -43.43
N GLU A 213 17.51 -37.68 -44.38
CA GLU A 213 17.37 -36.23 -44.28
C GLU A 213 15.91 -35.76 -44.25
N ASP A 214 14.98 -36.49 -44.87
CA ASP A 214 13.56 -36.16 -44.88
C ASP A 214 12.91 -36.52 -43.54
N LEU A 215 13.35 -37.62 -42.92
CA LEU A 215 12.93 -38.00 -41.57
C LEU A 215 13.45 -37.00 -40.52
N MET A 216 14.65 -36.44 -40.70
CA MET A 216 15.23 -35.42 -39.82
C MET A 216 14.54 -34.05 -39.90
N LYS A 217 13.77 -33.78 -40.96
CA LYS A 217 13.00 -32.53 -41.12
C LYS A 217 11.66 -32.54 -40.37
N LEU A 218 11.18 -33.71 -39.94
CA LEU A 218 9.90 -33.85 -39.27
C LEU A 218 9.95 -33.30 -37.84
N SER A 219 8.84 -32.71 -37.40
CA SER A 219 8.70 -32.27 -36.03
C SER A 219 8.55 -33.46 -35.06
N PRO A 220 8.89 -33.31 -33.77
CA PRO A 220 8.70 -34.38 -32.77
C PRO A 220 7.24 -34.86 -32.64
N GLU A 221 6.26 -34.00 -32.93
CA GLU A 221 4.84 -34.37 -32.92
C GLU A 221 4.48 -35.29 -34.09
N GLU A 222 5.01 -34.99 -35.28
CA GLU A 222 4.83 -35.83 -36.48
C GLU A 222 5.56 -37.17 -36.33
N LEU A 223 6.74 -37.18 -35.70
CA LEU A 223 7.47 -38.42 -35.37
C LEU A 223 6.69 -39.31 -34.39
N LEU A 224 6.08 -38.73 -33.35
CA LEU A 224 5.20 -39.47 -32.44
C LEU A 224 3.97 -40.03 -33.15
N LEU A 225 3.36 -39.24 -34.04
CA LEU A 225 2.19 -39.70 -34.82
C LEU A 225 2.57 -40.86 -35.75
N ARG A 226 3.73 -40.78 -36.43
CA ARG A 226 4.29 -41.88 -37.23
C ARG A 226 4.56 -43.11 -36.38
N TRP A 227 5.13 -42.95 -35.19
CA TRP A 227 5.39 -44.05 -34.26
C TRP A 227 4.10 -44.76 -33.80
N VAL A 228 3.07 -44.01 -33.39
CA VAL A 228 1.78 -44.60 -33.00
C VAL A 228 1.16 -45.36 -34.18
N ASN A 229 1.17 -44.76 -35.37
CA ASN A 229 0.64 -45.38 -36.57
C ASN A 229 1.40 -46.64 -37.00
N TYR A 230 2.71 -46.70 -36.79
CA TYR A 230 3.50 -47.90 -37.00
C TYR A 230 3.01 -49.06 -36.13
N HIS A 231 2.82 -48.83 -34.82
CA HIS A 231 2.34 -49.86 -33.90
C HIS A 231 0.86 -50.24 -34.11
N LEU A 232 0.00 -49.28 -34.45
CA LEU A 232 -1.40 -49.55 -34.80
C LEU A 232 -1.53 -50.39 -36.08
N THR A 233 -0.71 -50.10 -37.10
CA THR A 233 -0.68 -50.89 -38.34
C THR A 233 -0.19 -52.32 -38.06
N ASN A 234 0.83 -52.48 -37.22
CA ASN A 234 1.31 -53.80 -36.77
C ASN A 234 0.25 -54.57 -35.93
N ALA A 235 -0.67 -53.86 -35.27
CA ALA A 235 -1.81 -54.46 -34.58
C ALA A 235 -3.00 -54.78 -35.51
N GLY A 236 -2.93 -54.41 -36.80
CA GLY A 236 -4.04 -54.54 -37.75
C GLY A 236 -5.18 -53.54 -37.52
N TRP A 237 -4.92 -52.41 -36.83
CA TRP A 237 -5.90 -51.36 -36.54
C TRP A 237 -5.76 -50.15 -37.47
N GLN A 238 -6.77 -49.27 -37.51
CA GLN A 238 -6.78 -48.07 -38.34
C GLN A 238 -5.76 -47.02 -37.86
N LYS A 239 -5.14 -46.30 -38.81
CA LYS A 239 -4.23 -45.17 -38.52
C LYS A 239 -5.00 -43.97 -37.97
N ILE A 240 -4.37 -43.21 -37.08
CA ILE A 240 -4.87 -41.94 -36.55
C ILE A 240 -4.19 -40.74 -37.25
N GLY A 241 -4.93 -39.65 -37.44
CA GLY A 241 -4.43 -38.41 -38.02
C GLY A 241 -4.13 -37.32 -36.98
N ASN A 242 -4.70 -37.41 -35.78
CA ASN A 242 -4.51 -36.44 -34.70
C ASN A 242 -4.60 -37.09 -33.31
N PHE A 243 -4.10 -36.37 -32.29
CA PHE A 243 -4.25 -36.74 -30.88
C PHE A 243 -5.42 -36.00 -30.19
N SER A 244 -6.50 -35.68 -30.93
CA SER A 244 -7.71 -35.10 -30.35
C SER A 244 -8.91 -36.03 -30.56
N ASN A 245 -9.56 -35.95 -31.71
CA ASN A 245 -10.87 -36.59 -31.95
C ASN A 245 -10.71 -38.09 -32.21
N ASP A 246 -9.59 -38.51 -32.81
CA ASP A 246 -9.37 -39.89 -33.24
C ASP A 246 -9.09 -40.87 -32.08
N ILE A 247 -8.93 -40.34 -30.86
CA ILE A 247 -8.58 -41.10 -29.65
C ILE A 247 -9.62 -40.96 -28.53
N GLU A 248 -10.72 -40.21 -28.75
CA GLU A 248 -11.78 -39.99 -27.74
C GLU A 248 -12.39 -41.31 -27.24
N ASP A 249 -12.50 -42.31 -28.11
CA ASP A 249 -13.08 -43.62 -27.79
C ASP A 249 -12.13 -44.57 -27.04
N SER A 250 -10.88 -44.14 -26.81
CA SER A 250 -9.80 -44.88 -26.15
C SER A 250 -9.39 -46.22 -26.79
N LYS A 251 -9.98 -46.62 -27.93
CA LYS A 251 -9.73 -47.95 -28.53
C LYS A 251 -8.36 -48.05 -29.17
N ALA A 252 -7.91 -46.98 -29.82
CA ALA A 252 -6.55 -46.90 -30.37
C ALA A 252 -5.50 -47.05 -29.25
N TYR A 253 -5.74 -46.48 -28.07
CA TYR A 253 -4.83 -46.61 -26.93
C TYR A 253 -4.75 -48.04 -26.37
N PHE A 254 -5.85 -48.79 -26.32
CA PHE A 254 -5.80 -50.21 -25.91
C PHE A 254 -4.91 -51.05 -26.84
N HIS A 255 -5.03 -50.86 -28.16
CA HIS A 255 -4.19 -51.55 -29.13
C HIS A 255 -2.72 -51.11 -29.05
N LEU A 256 -2.47 -49.81 -28.86
CA LEU A 256 -1.12 -49.28 -28.68
C LEU A 256 -0.46 -49.87 -27.44
N LEU A 257 -1.11 -49.77 -26.27
CA LEU A 257 -0.60 -50.30 -25.00
C LEU A 257 -0.26 -51.80 -25.14
N ASN A 258 -1.15 -52.60 -25.74
CA ASN A 258 -0.93 -54.03 -25.93
C ASN A 258 0.27 -54.37 -26.83
N GLN A 259 0.63 -53.50 -27.77
CA GLN A 259 1.80 -53.70 -28.62
C GLN A 259 3.11 -53.31 -27.94
N ILE A 260 3.11 -52.23 -27.16
CA ILE A 260 4.32 -51.69 -26.52
C ILE A 260 4.67 -52.38 -25.21
N ALA A 261 3.73 -53.09 -24.58
CA ALA A 261 3.97 -53.77 -23.31
C ALA A 261 5.06 -54.86 -23.43
N PRO A 262 5.96 -54.97 -22.44
CA PRO A 262 7.05 -55.93 -22.46
C PRO A 262 6.52 -57.37 -22.40
N LYS A 263 6.86 -58.16 -23.44
CA LYS A 263 6.40 -59.55 -23.61
C LYS A 263 7.26 -60.59 -22.85
N GLY A 264 8.34 -60.16 -22.19
CA GLY A 264 9.19 -60.99 -21.31
C GLY A 264 10.07 -62.00 -22.06
N ILE A 265 10.76 -61.56 -23.12
CA ILE A 265 11.59 -62.43 -23.98
C ILE A 265 13.06 -62.46 -23.52
N HIS A 266 13.52 -61.47 -22.76
CA HIS A 266 14.88 -61.38 -22.20
C HIS A 266 14.87 -61.57 -20.67
N ASP A 267 15.89 -62.23 -20.12
CA ASP A 267 15.96 -62.72 -18.72
C ASP A 267 15.86 -61.63 -17.62
N ASP A 268 15.90 -60.34 -17.98
CA ASP A 268 15.84 -59.20 -17.04
C ASP A 268 14.50 -58.40 -17.09
N GLU A 269 13.51 -58.80 -17.90
CA GLU A 269 12.23 -58.06 -18.04
C GLU A 269 11.01 -58.80 -17.47
N LEU A 270 10.29 -58.14 -16.55
CA LEU A 270 9.00 -58.60 -16.04
C LEU A 270 7.92 -58.51 -17.14
N LYS A 271 7.27 -59.65 -17.45
CA LYS A 271 6.14 -59.69 -18.39
C LYS A 271 4.93 -58.92 -17.83
N ILE A 272 4.45 -57.93 -18.57
CA ILE A 272 3.25 -57.16 -18.22
C ILE A 272 2.14 -57.51 -19.22
N ASP A 273 1.15 -58.29 -18.78
CA ASP A 273 -0.03 -58.61 -19.59
C ASP A 273 -1.10 -57.52 -19.41
N ILE A 274 -1.53 -56.95 -20.54
CA ILE A 274 -2.61 -55.95 -20.59
C ILE A 274 -3.96 -56.66 -20.69
N ASP A 275 -4.87 -56.29 -19.81
CA ASP A 275 -6.23 -56.80 -19.83
C ASP A 275 -7.10 -56.01 -20.82
N MET A 276 -7.62 -56.69 -21.84
CA MET A 276 -8.47 -56.13 -22.89
C MET A 276 -9.97 -56.18 -22.52
N SER A 277 -10.34 -56.66 -21.32
CA SER A 277 -11.73 -56.78 -20.88
C SER A 277 -12.52 -55.46 -20.96
N GLY A 278 -11.86 -54.33 -20.67
CA GLY A 278 -12.44 -52.97 -20.74
C GLY A 278 -12.66 -52.41 -22.15
N PHE A 279 -12.21 -53.10 -23.21
CA PHE A 279 -12.31 -52.62 -24.60
C PHE A 279 -13.77 -52.51 -25.10
N ASN A 280 -14.61 -53.48 -24.71
CA ASN A 280 -16.01 -53.58 -25.15
C ASN A 280 -16.99 -52.78 -24.27
N GLU A 281 -16.49 -52.00 -23.31
CA GLU A 281 -17.33 -51.17 -22.44
C GLU A 281 -18.12 -50.14 -23.28
N LYS A 282 -19.38 -49.84 -22.90
CA LYS A 282 -20.23 -48.93 -23.70
C LYS A 282 -20.04 -47.47 -23.32
N ASN A 283 -19.61 -47.20 -22.10
CA ASN A 283 -19.38 -45.86 -21.59
C ASN A 283 -17.92 -45.45 -21.84
N ASP A 284 -17.70 -44.43 -22.69
CA ASP A 284 -16.36 -43.97 -23.07
C ASP A 284 -15.52 -43.51 -21.88
N LEU A 285 -16.14 -42.92 -20.86
CA LEU A 285 -15.45 -42.45 -19.66
C LEU A 285 -14.98 -43.63 -18.78
N GLN A 286 -15.79 -44.69 -18.69
CA GLN A 286 -15.38 -45.92 -17.99
C GLN A 286 -14.34 -46.71 -18.79
N ARG A 287 -14.45 -46.73 -20.12
CA ARG A 287 -13.46 -47.32 -21.03
C ARG A 287 -12.10 -46.61 -20.93
N ALA A 288 -12.10 -45.29 -20.88
CA ALA A 288 -10.90 -44.48 -20.67
C ALA A 288 -10.25 -44.75 -19.29
N GLU A 289 -11.05 -44.94 -18.23
CA GLU A 289 -10.52 -45.32 -16.91
C GLU A 289 -9.89 -46.72 -16.93
N PHE A 290 -10.52 -47.70 -17.58
CA PHE A 290 -9.90 -49.02 -17.75
C PHE A 290 -8.59 -48.97 -18.53
N MET A 291 -8.52 -48.14 -19.58
CA MET A 291 -7.28 -47.90 -20.34
C MET A 291 -6.18 -47.32 -19.44
N LEU A 292 -6.49 -46.28 -18.66
CA LEU A 292 -5.53 -45.66 -17.74
C LEU A 292 -5.10 -46.59 -16.59
N GLN A 293 -5.96 -47.52 -16.17
CA GLN A 293 -5.59 -48.59 -15.24
C GLN A 293 -4.58 -49.57 -15.85
N GLN A 294 -4.67 -49.87 -17.15
CA GLN A 294 -3.66 -50.67 -17.84
C GLN A 294 -2.35 -49.89 -18.02
N ALA A 295 -2.42 -48.60 -18.39
CA ALA A 295 -1.25 -47.73 -18.46
C ALA A 295 -0.55 -47.59 -17.09
N ALA A 296 -1.30 -47.62 -15.98
CA ALA A 296 -0.75 -47.60 -14.63
C ALA A 296 0.11 -48.83 -14.31
N LYS A 297 -0.19 -50.00 -14.89
CA LYS A 297 0.65 -51.20 -14.72
C LYS A 297 2.02 -51.04 -15.37
N MET A 298 2.13 -50.16 -16.36
CA MET A 298 3.38 -49.80 -17.03
C MET A 298 4.03 -48.54 -16.43
N ASP A 299 3.54 -48.03 -15.29
CA ASP A 299 3.94 -46.76 -14.68
C ASP A 299 3.74 -45.50 -15.56
N CYS A 300 2.87 -45.59 -16.58
CA CYS A 300 2.67 -44.55 -17.58
C CYS A 300 1.35 -43.75 -17.42
N ARG A 301 0.61 -43.87 -16.31
CA ARG A 301 -0.70 -43.19 -16.08
C ARG A 301 -0.63 -41.64 -16.01
N GLN A 302 0.55 -41.06 -15.96
CA GLN A 302 0.74 -39.62 -15.73
C GLN A 302 0.12 -38.74 -16.84
N PHE A 303 -0.16 -37.46 -16.52
CA PHE A 303 -0.66 -36.39 -17.41
C PHE A 303 -2.15 -36.36 -17.80
N VAL A 304 -2.85 -37.49 -17.88
CA VAL A 304 -4.21 -37.55 -18.43
C VAL A 304 -5.22 -38.17 -17.46
N THR A 305 -6.43 -37.63 -17.38
CA THR A 305 -7.58 -38.25 -16.69
C THR A 305 -8.60 -38.83 -17.70
N PRO A 306 -9.52 -39.72 -17.29
CA PRO A 306 -10.51 -40.29 -18.20
C PRO A 306 -11.37 -39.25 -18.91
N ALA A 307 -11.69 -38.15 -18.21
CA ALA A 307 -12.46 -37.05 -18.78
C ALA A 307 -11.67 -36.29 -19.85
N ASP A 308 -10.34 -36.17 -19.69
CA ASP A 308 -9.48 -35.47 -20.65
C ASP A 308 -9.28 -36.24 -21.95
N VAL A 309 -9.26 -37.59 -21.88
CA VAL A 309 -9.23 -38.46 -23.07
C VAL A 309 -10.51 -38.30 -23.88
N VAL A 310 -11.67 -38.41 -23.21
CA VAL A 310 -12.99 -38.31 -23.87
C VAL A 310 -13.26 -36.89 -24.38
N ALA A 311 -12.71 -35.87 -23.72
CA ALA A 311 -12.77 -34.49 -24.19
C ALA A 311 -11.80 -34.18 -25.36
N GLY A 312 -10.97 -35.14 -25.78
CA GLY A 312 -10.07 -34.99 -26.92
C GLY A 312 -8.99 -33.92 -26.71
N ASN A 313 -8.49 -33.70 -25.48
CA ASN A 313 -7.53 -32.62 -25.22
C ASN A 313 -6.14 -32.92 -25.84
N PRO A 314 -5.72 -32.23 -26.91
CA PRO A 314 -4.54 -32.60 -27.67
C PRO A 314 -3.25 -32.46 -26.88
N LYS A 315 -3.16 -31.47 -25.97
CA LYS A 315 -1.94 -31.21 -25.19
C LYS A 315 -1.67 -32.33 -24.20
N LEU A 316 -2.69 -32.73 -23.45
CA LEU A 316 -2.55 -33.77 -22.43
C LEU A 316 -2.34 -35.14 -23.08
N ASN A 317 -3.06 -35.44 -24.17
CA ASN A 317 -2.91 -36.68 -24.92
C ASN A 317 -1.51 -36.80 -25.54
N ILE A 318 -0.96 -35.73 -26.13
CA ILE A 318 0.43 -35.71 -26.62
C ILE A 318 1.44 -35.96 -25.49
N ALA A 319 1.23 -35.36 -24.32
CA ALA A 319 2.12 -35.57 -23.17
C ALA A 319 2.09 -37.04 -22.69
N PHE A 320 0.91 -37.66 -22.67
CA PHE A 320 0.74 -39.07 -22.34
C PHE A 320 1.42 -39.98 -23.36
N VAL A 321 1.26 -39.72 -24.68
CA VAL A 321 1.92 -40.50 -25.74
C VAL A 321 3.44 -40.33 -25.70
N ALA A 322 3.94 -39.11 -25.47
CA ALA A 322 5.38 -38.86 -25.32
C ALA A 322 5.96 -39.60 -24.10
N ASN A 323 5.22 -39.67 -23.00
CA ASN A 323 5.62 -40.45 -21.82
C ASN A 323 5.67 -41.96 -22.12
N LEU A 324 4.70 -42.48 -22.88
CA LEU A 324 4.70 -43.87 -23.34
C LEU A 324 5.92 -44.18 -24.20
N PHE A 325 6.23 -43.32 -25.18
CA PHE A 325 7.41 -43.48 -26.04
C PHE A 325 8.72 -43.44 -25.23
N ASN A 326 8.86 -42.45 -24.34
CA ASN A 326 10.09 -42.29 -23.55
C ASN A 326 10.34 -43.46 -22.59
N THR A 327 9.28 -44.16 -22.17
CA THR A 327 9.37 -45.31 -21.24
C THR A 327 9.49 -46.63 -22.00
N TYR A 328 8.72 -46.82 -23.08
CA TYR A 328 8.70 -48.04 -23.90
C TYR A 328 8.64 -47.72 -25.40
N PRO A 329 9.78 -47.42 -26.05
CA PRO A 329 9.83 -47.12 -27.48
C PRO A 329 9.41 -48.32 -28.36
N ALA A 330 9.70 -49.55 -27.94
CA ALA A 330 9.35 -50.80 -28.62
C ALA A 330 9.75 -50.90 -30.12
N LEU A 331 10.83 -50.22 -30.52
CA LEU A 331 11.41 -50.26 -31.87
C LEU A 331 12.71 -51.07 -31.87
N ASN A 332 12.91 -51.90 -32.90
CA ASN A 332 14.15 -52.67 -33.08
C ASN A 332 15.21 -51.82 -33.78
N LYS A 333 16.48 -51.97 -33.41
CA LYS A 333 17.57 -51.28 -34.13
C LYS A 333 17.72 -51.86 -35.56
N PRO A 334 17.86 -51.02 -36.60
CA PRO A 334 18.10 -51.51 -37.95
C PRO A 334 19.53 -52.10 -38.07
N ASN A 335 19.66 -53.23 -38.77
CA ASN A 335 20.94 -53.95 -38.95
C ASN A 335 21.83 -53.37 -40.07
N HIS A 336 21.41 -52.32 -40.79
CA HIS A 336 22.16 -51.79 -41.93
C HIS A 336 23.00 -50.56 -41.55
N GLY A 337 24.29 -50.62 -41.93
CA GLY A 337 25.32 -49.62 -41.62
C GLY A 337 25.14 -48.30 -42.37
N TYR A 338 24.40 -47.39 -41.75
CA TYR A 338 24.54 -45.96 -42.00
C TYR A 338 25.81 -45.46 -41.29
N ASP A 339 26.53 -44.53 -41.92
CA ASP A 339 27.79 -44.00 -41.38
C ASP A 339 27.50 -43.11 -40.16
N LEU A 340 27.69 -43.68 -38.96
CA LEU A 340 27.34 -43.06 -37.66
C LEU A 340 28.08 -41.73 -37.40
N ALA A 341 29.10 -41.41 -38.19
CA ALA A 341 29.86 -40.16 -38.09
C ALA A 341 29.06 -38.91 -38.49
N MET A 342 27.94 -39.04 -39.22
CA MET A 342 27.05 -37.90 -39.53
C MET A 342 26.00 -37.60 -38.45
N LEU A 343 25.94 -38.41 -37.38
CA LEU A 343 24.96 -38.32 -36.29
C LEU A 343 25.54 -37.68 -35.01
N GLU A 344 26.69 -37.01 -35.07
CA GLU A 344 27.24 -36.29 -33.91
C GLU A 344 26.20 -35.28 -33.39
N GLY A 345 25.77 -35.47 -32.14
CA GLY A 345 24.90 -34.53 -31.46
C GLY A 345 25.55 -33.15 -31.37
N GLU A 346 24.72 -32.12 -31.31
CA GLU A 346 25.16 -30.72 -31.27
C GLU A 346 26.31 -30.49 -30.27
N SER A 347 27.40 -29.89 -30.76
CA SER A 347 28.55 -29.60 -29.92
C SER A 347 28.21 -28.58 -28.82
N ARG A 348 28.95 -28.61 -27.70
CA ARG A 348 28.73 -27.65 -26.59
C ARG A 348 28.83 -26.20 -27.07
N GLU A 349 29.68 -25.92 -28.06
CA GLU A 349 29.85 -24.60 -28.66
C GLU A 349 28.66 -24.22 -29.53
N GLU A 350 28.22 -25.11 -30.41
CA GLU A 350 27.02 -24.93 -31.24
C GLU A 350 25.79 -24.62 -30.39
N ARG A 351 25.57 -25.38 -29.31
CA ARG A 351 24.47 -25.15 -28.37
C ARG A 351 24.56 -23.79 -27.69
N THR A 352 25.76 -23.37 -27.34
CA THR A 352 26.00 -22.07 -26.71
C THR A 352 25.67 -20.94 -27.68
N PHE A 353 26.11 -21.05 -28.94
CA PHE A 353 25.82 -20.06 -29.97
C PHE A 353 24.34 -20.00 -30.33
N ARG A 354 23.69 -21.15 -30.52
CA ARG A 354 22.25 -21.21 -30.80
C ARG A 354 21.44 -20.57 -29.68
N ASN A 355 21.67 -20.98 -28.44
CA ASN A 355 20.94 -20.46 -27.29
C ASN A 355 21.19 -18.95 -27.10
N TRP A 356 22.41 -18.49 -27.35
CA TRP A 356 22.73 -17.06 -27.33
C TRP A 356 21.96 -16.28 -28.39
N MET A 357 21.97 -16.71 -29.65
CA MET A 357 21.22 -16.00 -30.71
C MET A 357 19.72 -15.99 -30.43
N ASN A 358 19.15 -17.11 -30.01
CA ASN A 358 17.72 -17.20 -29.67
C ASN A 358 17.36 -16.35 -28.44
N SER A 359 18.29 -16.13 -27.50
CA SER A 359 18.08 -15.22 -26.37
C SER A 359 17.99 -13.75 -26.77
N LEU A 360 18.50 -13.39 -27.95
CA LEU A 360 18.40 -12.04 -28.51
C LEU A 360 17.09 -11.81 -29.29
N GLY A 361 16.20 -12.81 -29.36
CA GLY A 361 14.89 -12.68 -29.98
C GLY A 361 14.90 -12.68 -31.52
N VAL A 362 15.84 -13.40 -32.14
CA VAL A 362 15.93 -13.51 -33.60
C VAL A 362 14.72 -14.24 -34.21
N ASN A 363 14.34 -13.85 -35.43
CA ASN A 363 13.22 -14.44 -36.18
C ASN A 363 13.62 -14.71 -37.64
N PRO A 364 13.63 -15.95 -38.14
CA PRO A 364 13.11 -17.19 -37.55
C PRO A 364 13.96 -17.72 -36.38
N TYR A 365 13.32 -18.54 -35.53
CA TYR A 365 14.00 -19.25 -34.43
C TYR A 365 15.04 -20.21 -35.00
N VAL A 366 16.25 -20.23 -34.42
CA VAL A 366 17.34 -21.10 -34.87
C VAL A 366 17.20 -22.46 -34.17
N HIS A 367 16.81 -23.49 -34.91
CA HIS A 367 16.78 -24.88 -34.43
C HIS A 367 18.11 -25.57 -34.74
N HIS A 368 18.58 -25.42 -35.97
CA HIS A 368 19.82 -25.99 -36.47
C HIS A 368 20.73 -24.88 -37.01
N LEU A 369 21.89 -24.73 -36.38
CA LEU A 369 22.81 -23.60 -36.62
C LEU A 369 23.20 -23.47 -38.10
N TYR A 370 23.44 -24.58 -38.79
CA TYR A 370 24.00 -24.56 -40.14
C TYR A 370 22.96 -24.45 -41.25
N SER A 371 21.76 -25.01 -41.07
CA SER A 371 20.68 -24.92 -42.06
C SER A 371 19.95 -23.58 -41.99
N ASP A 372 19.74 -23.06 -40.79
CA ASP A 372 18.87 -21.91 -40.56
C ASP A 372 19.58 -20.58 -40.85
N LEU A 373 20.92 -20.57 -40.81
CA LEU A 373 21.75 -19.41 -41.15
C LEU A 373 22.05 -19.29 -42.66
N THR A 374 21.60 -20.24 -43.49
CA THR A 374 21.94 -20.29 -44.94
C THR A 374 21.42 -19.10 -45.76
N ASP A 375 20.42 -18.37 -45.27
CA ASP A 375 19.87 -17.19 -45.93
C ASP A 375 20.40 -15.85 -45.36
N ALA A 376 21.31 -15.93 -44.38
CA ALA A 376 21.90 -14.84 -43.61
C ALA A 376 20.91 -13.87 -42.93
N SER A 377 19.61 -14.18 -42.91
CA SER A 377 18.57 -13.31 -42.35
C SER A 377 18.76 -13.05 -40.85
N VAL A 378 19.07 -14.11 -40.10
CA VAL A 378 19.41 -14.07 -38.68
C VAL A 378 20.72 -13.30 -38.45
N ILE A 379 21.71 -13.45 -39.34
CA ILE A 379 23.01 -12.76 -39.23
C ILE A 379 22.82 -11.24 -39.35
N PHE A 380 21.94 -10.76 -40.23
CA PHE A 380 21.62 -9.34 -40.34
C PHE A 380 20.97 -8.78 -39.07
N GLN A 381 20.04 -9.52 -38.45
CA GLN A 381 19.44 -9.10 -37.17
C GLN A 381 20.49 -9.02 -36.06
N LEU A 382 21.42 -9.97 -36.02
CA LEU A 382 22.54 -9.93 -35.07
C LEU A 382 23.49 -8.75 -35.32
N TYR A 383 23.71 -8.35 -36.57
CA TYR A 383 24.51 -7.17 -36.90
C TYR A 383 23.91 -5.88 -36.32
N GLU A 384 22.59 -5.71 -36.36
CA GLU A 384 21.92 -4.57 -35.73
C GLU A 384 22.12 -4.55 -34.21
N GLN A 385 22.03 -5.72 -33.56
CA GLN A 385 22.23 -5.86 -32.11
C GLN A 385 23.65 -5.46 -31.68
N ILE A 386 24.65 -5.63 -32.56
CA ILE A 386 26.04 -5.20 -32.31
C ILE A 386 26.37 -3.81 -32.88
N ARG A 387 25.36 -3.02 -33.25
CA ARG A 387 25.47 -1.67 -33.81
C ARG A 387 26.23 -1.59 -35.15
N VAL A 388 26.12 -2.63 -35.98
CA VAL A 388 26.59 -2.62 -37.37
C VAL A 388 25.39 -2.27 -38.27
N PRO A 389 25.45 -1.16 -39.03
CA PRO A 389 24.31 -0.70 -39.83
C PRO A 389 24.04 -1.65 -41.00
N VAL A 390 22.82 -2.19 -41.08
CA VAL A 390 22.36 -3.06 -42.18
C VAL A 390 21.41 -2.29 -43.08
N ASN A 391 21.66 -2.29 -44.40
CA ASN A 391 20.74 -1.71 -45.37
C ASN A 391 19.72 -2.76 -45.82
N TRP A 392 18.56 -2.79 -45.17
CA TRP A 392 17.48 -3.73 -45.44
C TRP A 392 16.92 -3.68 -46.87
N ASN A 393 17.16 -2.61 -47.62
CA ASN A 393 16.75 -2.50 -49.03
C ASN A 393 17.58 -3.42 -49.96
N ARG A 394 18.79 -3.82 -49.52
CA ARG A 394 19.67 -4.75 -50.25
C ARG A 394 19.42 -6.22 -49.86
N VAL A 395 18.62 -6.48 -48.83
CA VAL A 395 18.41 -7.83 -48.27
C VAL A 395 17.19 -8.49 -48.94
N ASN A 396 17.38 -9.66 -49.53
CA ASN A 396 16.31 -10.47 -50.10
C ASN A 396 15.50 -11.17 -48.98
N LYS A 397 14.20 -10.85 -48.85
CA LYS A 397 13.28 -11.41 -47.83
C LYS A 397 12.52 -12.64 -48.34
N ARG A 398 12.05 -13.50 -47.42
CA ARG A 398 11.18 -14.67 -47.71
C ARG A 398 9.78 -14.20 -48.15
N PRO A 399 9.04 -14.97 -48.99
CA PRO A 399 9.37 -16.27 -49.56
C PRO A 399 10.30 -16.19 -50.79
N TYR A 400 11.24 -17.12 -50.90
CA TYR A 400 12.16 -17.20 -52.05
C TYR A 400 11.51 -18.00 -53.20
N PRO A 401 11.68 -17.58 -54.46
CA PRO A 401 11.16 -18.32 -55.62
C PRO A 401 11.81 -19.70 -55.74
N THR A 402 11.03 -20.70 -56.16
CA THR A 402 11.48 -22.10 -56.35
C THR A 402 12.62 -22.20 -57.37
N LEU A 403 12.57 -21.41 -58.45
CA LEU A 403 13.67 -21.22 -59.39
C LEU A 403 14.51 -19.99 -58.97
N GLY A 404 15.78 -20.19 -58.64
CA GLY A 404 16.71 -19.10 -58.31
C GLY A 404 16.73 -18.65 -56.84
N GLY A 405 15.97 -19.28 -55.95
CA GLY A 405 15.98 -18.99 -54.51
C GLY A 405 17.37 -19.12 -53.87
N ASN A 406 18.16 -20.12 -54.25
CA ASN A 406 19.53 -20.31 -53.75
C ASN A 406 20.48 -19.18 -54.18
N MET A 407 20.25 -18.54 -55.33
CA MET A 407 21.04 -17.39 -55.79
C MET A 407 20.77 -16.17 -54.88
N LYS A 408 19.50 -15.94 -54.52
CA LYS A 408 19.12 -14.83 -53.61
C LYS A 408 19.64 -15.02 -52.18
N LYS A 409 19.66 -16.27 -51.68
CA LYS A 409 20.31 -16.62 -50.42
C LYS A 409 21.81 -16.38 -50.47
N LEU A 410 22.47 -16.72 -51.58
CA LEU A 410 23.89 -16.47 -51.80
C LEU A 410 24.22 -14.98 -51.81
N GLU A 411 23.39 -14.15 -52.46
CA GLU A 411 23.52 -12.69 -52.45
C GLU A 411 23.45 -12.12 -51.02
N ASN A 412 22.50 -12.61 -50.21
CA ASN A 412 22.40 -12.24 -48.80
C ASN A 412 23.66 -12.66 -48.02
N CYS A 413 24.13 -13.90 -48.16
CA CYS A 413 25.33 -14.38 -47.48
C CYS A 413 26.59 -13.60 -47.90
N ASN A 414 26.73 -13.26 -49.18
CA ASN A 414 27.81 -12.40 -49.65
C ASN A 414 27.75 -11.01 -49.03
N TYR A 415 26.56 -10.43 -48.92
CA TYR A 415 26.38 -9.13 -48.27
C TYR A 415 26.68 -9.20 -46.76
N ALA A 416 26.30 -10.27 -46.07
CA ALA A 416 26.61 -10.47 -44.66
C ALA A 416 28.13 -10.58 -44.39
N VAL A 417 28.87 -11.23 -45.30
CA VAL A 417 30.35 -11.29 -45.21
C VAL A 417 30.99 -9.94 -45.53
N ASP A 418 30.44 -9.19 -46.49
CA ASP A 418 30.90 -7.84 -46.86
C ASP A 418 30.74 -6.85 -45.69
N LEU A 419 29.58 -6.85 -45.03
CA LEU A 419 29.35 -6.09 -43.79
C LEU A 419 30.32 -6.51 -42.68
N GLY A 420 30.56 -7.82 -42.53
CA GLY A 420 31.51 -8.35 -41.56
C GLY A 420 32.94 -7.85 -41.78
N LYS A 421 33.40 -7.78 -43.03
CA LYS A 421 34.76 -7.35 -43.39
C LYS A 421 34.93 -5.83 -43.33
N ASN A 422 34.01 -5.08 -43.94
CA ASN A 422 34.20 -3.65 -44.18
C ASN A 422 33.67 -2.78 -43.02
N GLU A 423 32.46 -3.07 -42.53
CA GLU A 423 31.81 -2.28 -41.48
C GLU A 423 32.21 -2.77 -40.08
N ALA A 424 32.07 -4.09 -39.83
CA ALA A 424 32.37 -4.68 -38.52
C ALA A 424 33.88 -4.91 -38.28
N LYS A 425 34.70 -4.88 -39.33
CA LYS A 425 36.17 -5.10 -39.31
C LYS A 425 36.58 -6.45 -38.73
N PHE A 426 35.80 -7.50 -38.98
CA PHE A 426 36.11 -8.86 -38.55
C PHE A 426 37.24 -9.48 -39.40
N SER A 427 38.08 -10.29 -38.77
CA SER A 427 39.11 -11.07 -39.47
C SER A 427 38.51 -12.33 -40.12
N LEU A 428 37.80 -12.16 -41.23
CA LEU A 428 37.13 -13.24 -41.97
C LEU A 428 38.03 -13.80 -43.08
N VAL A 429 39.20 -14.33 -42.70
CA VAL A 429 40.18 -14.92 -43.64
C VAL A 429 39.65 -16.26 -44.14
N GLY A 430 39.46 -16.39 -45.45
CA GLY A 430 38.97 -17.62 -46.08
C GLY A 430 37.45 -17.87 -45.99
N ILE A 431 36.67 -16.94 -45.41
CA ILE A 431 35.20 -17.04 -45.34
C ILE A 431 34.58 -16.25 -46.49
N GLY A 432 33.81 -16.93 -47.35
CA GLY A 432 32.97 -16.37 -48.41
C GLY A 432 31.48 -16.65 -48.19
N GLY A 433 30.60 -15.92 -48.89
CA GLY A 433 29.15 -16.11 -48.74
C GLY A 433 28.66 -17.48 -49.21
N GLN A 434 29.40 -18.12 -50.13
CA GLN A 434 29.12 -19.50 -50.56
C GLN A 434 29.26 -20.51 -49.41
N ASN A 435 30.28 -20.34 -48.55
CA ASN A 435 30.51 -21.24 -47.43
C ASN A 435 29.38 -21.18 -46.38
N LEU A 436 28.74 -20.02 -46.23
CA LEU A 436 27.60 -19.84 -45.33
C LEU A 436 26.31 -20.43 -45.93
N ASN A 437 26.08 -20.22 -47.23
CA ASN A 437 24.89 -20.75 -47.91
C ASN A 437 24.92 -22.29 -48.02
N GLU A 438 26.12 -22.88 -48.12
CA GLU A 438 26.32 -24.34 -48.10
C GLU A 438 26.33 -24.93 -46.67
N GLY A 439 26.27 -24.09 -45.63
CA GLY A 439 26.20 -24.55 -44.23
C GLY A 439 27.50 -25.14 -43.68
N HIS A 440 28.68 -24.67 -44.13
CA HIS A 440 29.96 -25.23 -43.68
C HIS A 440 30.19 -24.96 -42.18
N SER A 441 30.38 -26.02 -41.39
CA SER A 441 30.32 -25.96 -39.92
C SER A 441 31.36 -25.04 -39.29
N THR A 442 32.64 -25.24 -39.59
CA THR A 442 33.76 -24.49 -38.99
C THR A 442 33.75 -22.99 -39.35
N LEU A 443 33.42 -22.66 -40.60
CA LEU A 443 33.43 -21.29 -41.11
C LEU A 443 32.23 -20.49 -40.59
N THR A 444 31.07 -21.14 -40.47
CA THR A 444 29.86 -20.55 -39.88
C THR A 444 30.09 -20.26 -38.39
N LEU A 445 30.65 -21.21 -37.63
CA LEU A 445 31.01 -21.01 -36.22
C LEU A 445 32.01 -19.85 -36.04
N ALA A 446 33.02 -19.76 -36.91
CA ALA A 446 34.01 -18.69 -36.85
C ALA A 446 33.39 -17.29 -37.02
N LEU A 447 32.41 -17.14 -37.91
CA LEU A 447 31.68 -15.89 -38.09
C LEU A 447 30.79 -15.56 -36.87
N VAL A 448 30.01 -16.53 -36.40
CA VAL A 448 29.11 -16.35 -35.25
C VAL A 448 29.89 -16.01 -33.98
N TRP A 449 31.06 -16.61 -33.77
CA TRP A 449 31.97 -16.28 -32.68
C TRP A 449 32.44 -14.82 -32.71
N GLN A 450 32.79 -14.29 -33.89
CA GLN A 450 33.21 -12.88 -34.01
C GLN A 450 32.06 -11.92 -33.66
N ILE A 451 30.83 -12.24 -34.07
CA ILE A 451 29.63 -11.48 -33.73
C ILE A 451 29.38 -11.51 -32.21
N MET A 452 29.41 -12.70 -31.59
CA MET A 452 29.21 -12.87 -30.14
C MET A 452 30.28 -12.15 -29.32
N ARG A 453 31.54 -12.23 -29.76
CA ARG A 453 32.65 -11.51 -29.12
C ARG A 453 32.42 -10.00 -29.17
N ARG A 454 32.03 -9.47 -30.33
CA ARG A 454 31.75 -8.04 -30.49
C ARG A 454 30.59 -7.59 -29.61
N TYR A 455 29.50 -8.36 -29.57
CA TYR A 455 28.36 -8.11 -28.68
C TYR A 455 28.81 -7.98 -27.21
N THR A 456 29.58 -8.95 -26.73
CA THR A 456 30.06 -8.99 -25.34
C THR A 456 30.92 -7.76 -25.00
N LEU A 457 31.80 -7.35 -25.91
CA LEU A 457 32.64 -6.16 -25.72
C LEU A 457 31.83 -4.86 -25.74
N THR A 458 30.79 -4.76 -26.57
CA THR A 458 29.90 -3.60 -26.59
C THR A 458 29.15 -3.46 -25.27
N VAL A 459 28.58 -4.55 -24.75
CA VAL A 459 27.88 -4.56 -23.45
C VAL A 459 28.81 -4.16 -22.30
N LEU A 460 30.05 -4.69 -22.29
CA LEU A 460 31.04 -4.32 -21.27
C LEU A 460 31.45 -2.84 -21.36
N SER A 461 31.53 -2.28 -22.57
CA SER A 461 31.81 -0.86 -22.78
C SER A 461 30.67 0.05 -22.31
N ASP A 462 29.42 -0.33 -22.57
CA ASP A 462 28.24 0.40 -22.08
C ASP A 462 28.17 0.39 -20.54
N LEU A 463 28.47 -0.75 -19.88
CA LEU A 463 28.54 -0.86 -18.42
C LEU A 463 29.72 -0.07 -17.81
N GLY A 464 30.80 0.07 -18.56
CA GLY A 464 32.00 0.84 -18.18
C GLY A 464 31.92 2.34 -18.49
N GLY A 465 30.74 2.88 -18.81
CA GLY A 465 30.57 4.32 -19.10
C GLY A 465 31.20 4.78 -20.42
N GLY A 466 31.41 3.88 -21.38
CA GLY A 466 31.93 4.18 -22.72
C GLY A 466 33.44 3.96 -22.90
N GLU A 467 34.16 3.49 -21.88
CA GLU A 467 35.55 3.07 -22.06
C GLU A 467 35.63 1.77 -22.90
N LYS A 468 36.58 1.73 -23.86
CA LYS A 468 36.83 0.53 -24.65
C LYS A 468 37.57 -0.49 -23.78
N VAL A 469 36.86 -1.52 -23.34
CA VAL A 469 37.43 -2.62 -22.57
C VAL A 469 38.31 -3.47 -23.50
N ASN A 470 39.64 -3.36 -23.35
CA ASN A 470 40.61 -4.20 -24.03
C ASN A 470 40.92 -5.46 -23.20
N ASP A 471 41.38 -6.54 -23.85
CA ASP A 471 41.76 -7.80 -23.18
C ASP A 471 42.75 -7.56 -22.01
N GLU A 472 43.63 -6.55 -22.11
CA GLU A 472 44.58 -6.16 -21.06
C GLU A 472 43.92 -5.60 -19.80
N ILE A 473 42.83 -4.84 -19.93
CA ILE A 473 42.08 -4.29 -18.80
C ILE A 473 41.43 -5.43 -18.01
N ILE A 474 40.89 -6.43 -18.72
CA ILE A 474 40.28 -7.61 -18.10
C ILE A 474 41.35 -8.43 -17.37
N ILE A 475 42.54 -8.61 -17.95
CA ILE A 475 43.66 -9.32 -17.31
C ILE A 475 44.14 -8.57 -16.06
N ASN A 476 44.27 -7.25 -16.13
CA ASN A 476 44.66 -6.42 -14.99
C ASN A 476 43.61 -6.47 -13.87
N TRP A 477 42.33 -6.42 -14.23
CA TRP A 477 41.23 -6.60 -13.28
C TRP A 477 41.31 -7.98 -12.62
N VAL A 478 41.36 -9.07 -13.40
CA VAL A 478 41.46 -10.45 -12.88
C VAL A 478 42.61 -10.61 -11.90
N ASN A 479 43.80 -10.09 -12.25
CA ASN A 479 44.97 -10.18 -11.38
C ASN A 479 44.81 -9.35 -10.10
N ALA A 480 44.22 -8.15 -10.19
CA ALA A 480 43.91 -7.35 -9.02
C ALA A 480 42.92 -8.06 -8.09
N THR A 481 41.88 -8.69 -8.63
CA THR A 481 40.87 -9.43 -7.85
C THR A 481 41.45 -10.69 -7.20
N LEU A 482 42.34 -11.41 -7.89
CA LEU A 482 43.03 -12.59 -7.34
C LEU A 482 44.01 -12.21 -6.22
N VAL A 483 44.71 -11.08 -6.36
CA VAL A 483 45.58 -10.52 -5.32
C VAL A 483 44.77 -10.08 -4.10
N ALA A 484 43.65 -9.38 -4.32
CA ALA A 484 42.74 -8.99 -3.24
C ALA A 484 42.19 -10.22 -2.48
N ALA A 485 41.92 -11.31 -3.19
CA ALA A 485 41.48 -12.59 -2.64
C ALA A 485 42.61 -13.46 -2.03
N LYS A 486 43.84 -12.94 -1.93
CA LYS A 486 45.03 -13.64 -1.39
C LYS A 486 45.38 -14.96 -2.09
N LYS A 487 44.97 -15.14 -3.35
CA LYS A 487 45.36 -16.31 -4.15
C LYS A 487 46.73 -16.05 -4.80
N LYS A 488 47.58 -17.08 -4.90
CA LYS A 488 48.95 -16.97 -5.43
C LYS A 488 49.03 -16.98 -6.97
N THR A 489 47.89 -17.10 -7.65
CA THR A 489 47.79 -17.30 -9.10
C THR A 489 47.57 -15.97 -9.83
N SER A 490 48.29 -15.74 -10.93
CA SER A 490 48.11 -14.58 -11.83
C SER A 490 48.08 -15.03 -13.30
N ILE A 491 47.30 -14.36 -14.13
CA ILE A 491 47.13 -14.64 -15.56
C ILE A 491 47.84 -13.54 -16.38
N LYS A 492 48.61 -13.90 -17.41
CA LYS A 492 49.32 -12.94 -18.29
C LYS A 492 48.69 -12.78 -19.68
N SER A 493 47.98 -13.80 -20.16
CA SER A 493 47.30 -13.79 -21.46
C SER A 493 46.22 -14.87 -21.47
N PHE A 494 45.11 -14.64 -22.18
CA PHE A 494 44.06 -15.64 -22.40
C PHE A 494 44.50 -16.76 -23.37
N LYS A 495 45.62 -16.59 -24.09
CA LYS A 495 46.09 -17.52 -25.13
C LYS A 495 47.27 -18.41 -24.71
N SER A 496 47.73 -18.36 -23.46
CA SER A 496 48.88 -19.17 -23.04
C SER A 496 48.55 -20.66 -23.06
N THR A 497 49.13 -21.38 -24.02
CA THR A 497 49.09 -22.84 -24.22
C THR A 497 49.94 -23.60 -23.20
N ASP A 498 49.78 -23.31 -21.90
CA ASP A 498 50.28 -24.19 -20.85
C ASP A 498 49.13 -25.12 -20.45
N SER A 499 49.16 -26.33 -20.99
CA SER A 499 48.18 -27.42 -20.85
C SER A 499 48.09 -28.02 -19.43
N SER A 500 48.38 -27.26 -18.38
CA SER A 500 48.18 -27.66 -16.99
C SER A 500 47.67 -26.49 -16.14
N SER A 501 46.35 -26.36 -16.07
CA SER A 501 45.55 -26.18 -14.84
C SER A 501 44.22 -25.48 -15.15
N PRO A 502 43.10 -26.23 -15.20
CA PRO A 502 41.75 -25.66 -15.05
C PRO A 502 41.64 -24.82 -13.76
N ASP A 503 42.50 -25.09 -12.77
CA ASP A 503 42.55 -24.44 -11.45
C ASP A 503 42.80 -22.94 -11.50
N LYS A 504 43.53 -22.40 -12.49
CA LYS A 504 43.80 -20.95 -12.56
C LYS A 504 42.56 -20.12 -12.88
N TYR A 505 41.63 -20.68 -13.65
CA TYR A 505 40.35 -20.05 -13.98
C TYR A 505 39.26 -20.45 -12.97
N LEU A 506 39.35 -21.64 -12.36
CA LEU A 506 38.50 -22.03 -11.23
C LEU A 506 38.73 -21.14 -9.99
N ALA A 507 39.96 -20.69 -9.77
CA ALA A 507 40.32 -19.80 -8.66
C ALA A 507 39.56 -18.46 -8.66
N LEU A 508 39.03 -18.00 -9.81
CA LEU A 508 38.14 -16.83 -9.91
C LEU A 508 36.70 -17.14 -9.46
N LYS A 509 36.25 -18.40 -9.61
CA LYS A 509 34.93 -18.85 -9.16
C LYS A 509 34.85 -18.84 -7.62
N ASP A 510 35.96 -19.09 -6.96
CA ASP A 510 36.13 -19.03 -5.49
C ASP A 510 36.12 -17.59 -4.91
N VAL A 511 36.22 -16.54 -5.73
CA VAL A 511 36.35 -15.13 -5.25
C VAL A 511 35.00 -14.49 -4.94
N ARG A 512 33.88 -15.05 -5.43
CA ARG A 512 32.56 -14.73 -4.87
C ARG A 512 32.55 -15.28 -3.44
N GLU A 513 32.41 -14.41 -2.45
CA GLU A 513 32.23 -14.79 -1.04
C GLU A 513 31.02 -15.72 -0.86
N VAL A 514 31.22 -17.01 -1.13
CA VAL A 514 30.37 -18.08 -0.61
C VAL A 514 31.10 -18.54 0.63
N LYS A 515 30.50 -18.26 1.80
CA LYS A 515 30.92 -18.81 3.09
C LYS A 515 31.30 -20.29 2.93
N GLU A 516 32.40 -20.70 3.58
CA GLU A 516 32.98 -22.05 3.58
C GLU A 516 31.97 -23.15 3.22
N GLU A 517 32.24 -23.92 2.16
CA GLU A 517 31.39 -25.05 1.81
C GLU A 517 31.34 -26.02 3.00
N THR A 518 30.15 -26.15 3.60
CA THR A 518 29.89 -27.13 4.66
C THR A 518 30.24 -28.54 4.18
N ASN A 519 30.93 -29.29 5.05
CA ASN A 519 31.33 -30.66 4.74
C ASN A 519 30.07 -31.54 4.52
N LEU A 520 30.17 -32.65 3.78
CA LEU A 520 28.99 -33.50 3.49
C LEU A 520 28.31 -33.98 4.78
N ASN A 521 29.10 -34.27 5.82
CA ASN A 521 28.60 -34.64 7.14
C ASN A 521 27.91 -33.48 7.87
N GLU A 522 28.37 -32.24 7.68
CA GLU A 522 27.75 -31.03 8.25
C GLU A 522 26.44 -30.70 7.54
N LYS A 523 26.39 -30.86 6.20
CA LYS A 523 25.14 -30.75 5.42
C LYS A 523 24.13 -31.80 5.86
N LEU A 524 24.56 -33.04 6.09
CA LEU A 524 23.70 -34.10 6.61
C LEU A 524 23.19 -33.79 8.03
N PHE A 525 24.06 -33.26 8.90
CA PHE A 525 23.70 -32.84 10.25
C PHE A 525 22.67 -31.69 10.24
N LEU A 526 22.88 -30.65 9.44
CA LEU A 526 21.95 -29.53 9.30
C LEU A 526 20.62 -29.99 8.68
N LEU A 527 20.66 -30.86 7.66
CA LEU A 527 19.45 -31.45 7.06
C LEU A 527 18.68 -32.33 8.04
N ALA A 528 19.37 -33.06 8.93
CA ALA A 528 18.72 -33.84 9.98
C ALA A 528 18.03 -32.95 11.01
N CYS A 529 18.65 -31.84 11.39
CA CYS A 529 18.03 -30.82 12.24
C CYS A 529 16.82 -30.16 11.55
N GLU A 530 16.94 -29.84 10.25
CA GLU A 530 15.86 -29.27 9.45
C GLU A 530 14.68 -30.23 9.27
N LYS A 531 14.93 -31.53 9.12
CA LYS A 531 13.87 -32.55 8.98
C LYS A 531 13.24 -33.00 10.30
N GLY A 532 13.78 -32.56 11.45
CA GLY A 532 13.31 -33.00 12.77
C GLY A 532 13.70 -34.45 13.12
N ASP A 533 14.82 -34.98 12.62
CA ASP A 533 15.25 -36.36 12.89
C ASP A 533 16.07 -36.45 14.18
N TYR A 534 15.38 -36.55 15.32
CA TYR A 534 16.00 -36.60 16.65
C TYR A 534 17.06 -37.69 16.78
N TYR A 535 16.76 -38.92 16.32
CA TYR A 535 17.68 -40.05 16.43
C TYR A 535 18.96 -39.83 15.62
N MET A 536 18.83 -39.36 14.37
CA MET A 536 20.00 -39.13 13.52
C MET A 536 20.88 -38.01 14.07
N VAL A 537 20.27 -36.93 14.56
CA VAL A 537 20.99 -35.84 15.22
C VAL A 537 21.73 -36.35 16.46
N LYS A 538 21.05 -37.14 17.32
CA LYS A 538 21.67 -37.76 18.50
C LYS A 538 22.83 -38.68 18.13
N LYS A 539 22.65 -39.54 17.13
CA LYS A 539 23.69 -40.46 16.65
C LYS A 539 24.91 -39.70 16.12
N LEU A 540 24.72 -38.67 15.29
CA LEU A 540 25.81 -37.84 14.77
C LEU A 540 26.56 -37.07 15.88
N LEU A 541 25.84 -36.64 16.93
CA LEU A 541 26.42 -35.99 18.10
C LEU A 541 27.17 -36.97 19.03
N GLU A 542 26.77 -38.24 19.08
CA GLU A 542 27.43 -39.31 19.85
C GLU A 542 28.66 -39.88 19.12
N GLU A 543 28.58 -40.07 17.80
CA GLU A 543 29.68 -40.51 16.92
C GLU A 543 30.84 -39.50 16.83
N LYS A 544 30.61 -38.26 17.27
CA LYS A 544 31.55 -37.15 17.43
C LYS A 544 32.87 -37.51 18.12
N ARG A 545 32.93 -38.59 18.91
CA ARG A 545 34.21 -39.05 19.49
C ARG A 545 35.24 -39.47 18.44
N HIS A 546 34.84 -39.68 17.18
CA HIS A 546 35.70 -40.19 16.11
C HIS A 546 35.74 -39.37 14.80
N SER A 547 34.99 -38.26 14.63
CA SER A 547 34.94 -37.48 13.37
C SER A 547 35.07 -35.94 13.54
N GLU A 548 35.65 -35.26 12.55
CA GLU A 548 35.80 -33.79 12.46
C GLU A 548 34.48 -33.08 12.08
N LEU A 549 33.43 -33.21 12.88
CA LEU A 549 32.16 -32.48 12.67
C LEU A 549 32.12 -31.17 13.48
N ASN A 550 32.04 -30.01 12.80
CA ASN A 550 31.76 -28.74 13.48
C ASN A 550 30.26 -28.62 13.77
N ILE A 551 29.90 -28.57 15.05
CA ILE A 551 28.50 -28.45 15.49
C ILE A 551 27.93 -27.03 15.25
N ASN A 552 28.79 -26.02 15.29
CA ASN A 552 28.39 -24.63 15.03
C ASN A 552 28.52 -24.28 13.54
N CYS A 553 28.40 -25.27 12.66
CA CYS A 553 28.37 -25.04 11.22
C CYS A 553 27.15 -24.20 10.83
N MET A 554 27.33 -23.42 9.76
CA MET A 554 26.29 -22.55 9.22
C MET A 554 25.87 -23.03 7.84
N ASP A 555 24.57 -22.99 7.57
CA ASP A 555 24.02 -23.11 6.22
C ASP A 555 24.49 -21.94 5.33
N VAL A 556 24.38 -22.09 4.01
CA VAL A 556 24.53 -21.03 2.99
C VAL A 556 23.75 -19.76 3.35
N LEU A 557 22.59 -19.89 4.01
CA LEU A 557 21.76 -18.80 4.55
C LEU A 557 22.29 -18.20 5.87
N GLY A 558 23.36 -18.74 6.44
CA GLY A 558 23.96 -18.29 7.70
C GLY A 558 23.23 -18.74 8.97
N ARG A 559 22.42 -19.81 8.88
CA ARG A 559 21.67 -20.37 10.02
C ARG A 559 22.47 -21.48 10.70
N ASN A 560 22.50 -21.50 12.03
CA ASN A 560 23.09 -22.59 12.82
C ASN A 560 22.03 -23.66 13.09
N ALA A 561 22.45 -24.87 13.50
CA ALA A 561 21.54 -25.95 13.89
C ALA A 561 20.54 -25.54 14.99
N VAL A 562 20.97 -24.69 15.94
CA VAL A 562 20.10 -24.12 16.99
C VAL A 562 19.05 -23.20 16.39
N THR A 563 19.44 -22.32 15.47
CA THR A 563 18.56 -21.38 14.77
C THR A 563 17.51 -22.13 13.94
N ILE A 564 17.93 -23.17 13.22
CA ILE A 564 17.04 -24.05 12.45
C ILE A 564 16.04 -24.76 13.36
N SER A 565 16.50 -25.26 14.51
CA SER A 565 15.62 -25.96 15.46
C SER A 565 14.57 -25.04 16.08
N ILE A 566 14.91 -23.77 16.32
CA ILE A 566 14.00 -22.75 16.84
C ILE A 566 12.96 -22.35 15.79
N MET A 567 13.40 -22.03 14.57
CA MET A 567 12.49 -21.64 13.47
C MET A 567 11.48 -22.73 13.11
N ASN A 568 11.86 -23.99 13.36
CA ASN A 568 11.06 -25.17 13.08
C ASN A 568 10.32 -25.72 14.32
N GLU A 569 10.32 -24.99 15.44
CA GLU A 569 9.69 -25.36 16.72
C GLU A 569 10.09 -26.74 17.30
N ASN A 570 11.26 -27.28 16.94
CA ASN A 570 11.73 -28.58 17.43
C ASN A 570 12.42 -28.46 18.80
N LEU A 571 11.61 -28.39 19.86
CA LEU A 571 12.08 -28.22 21.24
C LEU A 571 13.00 -29.36 21.74
N ASP A 572 12.74 -30.60 21.33
CA ASP A 572 13.53 -31.77 21.77
C ASP A 572 14.95 -31.77 21.20
N ILE A 573 15.08 -31.38 19.91
CA ILE A 573 16.39 -31.23 19.26
C ILE A 573 17.11 -30.01 19.82
N LEU A 574 16.39 -28.91 20.06
CA LEU A 574 16.96 -27.74 20.73
C LEU A 574 17.56 -28.11 22.09
N GLN A 575 16.84 -28.84 22.94
CA GLN A 575 17.35 -29.30 24.22
C GLN A 575 18.58 -30.20 24.06
N LEU A 576 18.55 -31.15 23.12
CA LEU A 576 19.67 -32.03 22.82
C LEU A 576 20.93 -31.26 22.37
N LEU A 577 20.76 -30.28 21.48
CA LEU A 577 21.85 -29.41 20.98
C LEU A 577 22.48 -28.60 22.12
N LEU A 578 21.63 -28.06 23.00
CA LEU A 578 22.05 -27.30 24.17
C LEU A 578 22.82 -28.16 25.18
N GLU A 579 22.39 -29.40 25.42
CA GLU A 579 23.11 -30.37 26.28
C GLU A 579 24.52 -30.69 25.77
N HIS A 580 24.72 -30.69 24.45
CA HIS A 580 26.01 -30.95 23.79
C HIS A 580 26.89 -29.70 23.60
N GLY A 581 26.44 -28.53 24.10
CA GLY A 581 27.24 -27.30 24.20
C GLY A 581 27.34 -26.47 22.92
N CYS A 582 26.30 -26.42 22.09
CA CYS A 582 26.21 -25.51 20.95
C CYS A 582 26.28 -24.03 21.37
N GLN A 583 26.78 -23.15 20.50
CA GLN A 583 26.76 -21.70 20.75
C GLN A 583 25.32 -21.14 20.67
N THR A 584 24.96 -20.33 21.66
CA THR A 584 23.59 -19.79 21.85
C THR A 584 23.50 -18.27 21.75
N THR A 585 24.57 -17.57 21.35
CA THR A 585 24.71 -16.12 21.52
C THR A 585 23.53 -15.32 20.97
N ASP A 586 23.03 -15.68 19.78
CA ASP A 586 21.93 -14.97 19.12
C ASP A 586 20.61 -15.77 19.16
N ALA A 587 20.64 -16.99 19.71
CA ALA A 587 19.51 -17.92 19.70
C ALA A 587 18.31 -17.39 20.49
N LEU A 588 18.55 -16.63 21.57
CA LEU A 588 17.47 -16.01 22.35
C LEU A 588 16.74 -14.92 21.54
N LEU A 589 17.46 -14.10 20.79
CA LEU A 589 16.85 -13.06 19.96
C LEU A 589 16.03 -13.69 18.84
N VAL A 590 16.55 -14.75 18.21
CA VAL A 590 15.82 -15.49 17.18
C VAL A 590 14.58 -16.18 17.74
N ALA A 591 14.65 -16.80 18.93
CA ALA A 591 13.48 -17.42 19.56
C ALA A 591 12.37 -16.41 19.89
N ILE A 592 12.77 -15.20 20.29
CA ILE A 592 11.82 -14.10 20.51
C ILE A 592 11.24 -13.60 19.18
N ASP A 593 12.08 -13.50 18.14
CA ASP A 593 11.66 -13.03 16.81
C ASP A 593 10.67 -13.98 16.12
N SER A 594 10.89 -15.29 16.28
CA SER A 594 10.00 -16.36 15.83
C SER A 594 8.81 -16.63 16.76
N GLU A 595 8.68 -15.88 17.86
CA GLU A 595 7.56 -15.97 18.82
C GLU A 595 7.36 -17.33 19.52
N VAL A 596 8.40 -18.18 19.54
CA VAL A 596 8.35 -19.56 20.09
C VAL A 596 8.58 -19.56 21.61
N VAL A 597 7.49 -19.54 22.38
CA VAL A 597 7.51 -19.46 23.86
C VAL A 597 8.31 -20.61 24.50
N GLY A 598 8.13 -21.84 24.01
CA GLY A 598 8.81 -23.03 24.55
C GLY A 598 10.33 -22.98 24.38
N ALA A 599 10.81 -22.47 23.24
CA ALA A 599 12.24 -22.30 22.98
C ALA A 599 12.86 -21.25 23.92
N VAL A 600 12.15 -20.15 24.16
CA VAL A 600 12.57 -19.09 25.10
C VAL A 600 12.69 -19.64 26.53
N ASP A 601 11.75 -20.48 26.98
CA ASP A 601 11.80 -21.09 28.31
C ASP A 601 12.99 -22.05 28.47
N ILE A 602 13.22 -22.91 27.48
CA ILE A 602 14.37 -23.82 27.46
C ILE A 602 15.68 -23.03 27.49
N LEU A 603 15.80 -21.95 26.71
CA LEU A 603 17.00 -21.11 26.68
C LEU A 603 17.24 -20.37 27.98
N PHE A 604 16.20 -19.93 28.70
CA PHE A 604 16.34 -19.31 30.03
C PHE A 604 16.72 -20.31 31.11
N ASN A 605 16.20 -21.54 31.04
CA ASN A 605 16.44 -22.58 32.04
C ASN A 605 17.77 -23.34 31.80
N HIS A 606 18.35 -23.25 30.60
CA HIS A 606 19.61 -23.91 30.26
C HIS A 606 20.81 -23.28 30.97
N ARG A 607 21.60 -24.12 31.66
CA ARG A 607 22.85 -23.72 32.34
C ARG A 607 24.05 -24.33 31.60
N PRO A 608 24.97 -23.52 31.03
CA PRO A 608 26.12 -24.05 30.32
C PRO A 608 27.08 -24.79 31.28
N ARG A 609 27.52 -25.98 30.85
CA ARG A 609 28.28 -26.95 31.68
C ARG A 609 29.74 -26.55 31.93
N ARG A 610 30.29 -25.56 31.22
CA ARG A 610 31.71 -25.11 31.33
C ARG A 610 31.87 -23.61 31.06
N SER A 611 31.76 -22.78 32.10
CA SER A 611 32.67 -21.64 32.37
C SER A 611 32.21 -20.91 33.62
N SER A 612 33.19 -20.42 34.38
CA SER A 612 33.05 -19.56 35.55
C SER A 612 32.03 -18.44 35.34
N LYS A 613 31.04 -18.35 36.23
CA LYS A 613 30.02 -17.30 36.34
C LYS A 613 30.39 -15.99 35.62
N PRO A 614 29.75 -15.64 34.49
CA PRO A 614 29.23 -14.29 34.39
C PRO A 614 27.92 -14.27 35.20
N SER A 615 27.79 -13.30 36.11
CA SER A 615 26.46 -12.93 36.61
C SER A 615 25.57 -12.67 35.41
N ILE A 616 24.28 -13.01 35.48
CA ILE A 616 23.26 -12.61 34.51
C ILE A 616 23.40 -11.10 34.19
N ALA A 617 23.86 -10.29 35.16
CA ALA A 617 24.23 -8.90 34.97
C ALA A 617 25.35 -8.65 33.93
N LYS A 618 26.42 -9.45 33.87
CA LYS A 618 27.51 -9.31 32.86
C LYS A 618 27.10 -9.76 31.46
N LEU A 619 26.14 -10.68 31.37
CA LEU A 619 25.53 -11.09 30.09
C LEU A 619 24.60 -9.98 29.59
N ILE A 620 23.76 -9.43 30.49
CA ILE A 620 22.90 -8.28 30.25
C ILE A 620 23.73 -7.03 29.89
N GLU A 621 24.88 -6.80 30.53
CA GLU A 621 25.80 -5.68 30.24
C GLU A 621 26.51 -5.82 28.88
N ARG A 622 26.71 -7.06 28.38
CA ARG A 622 27.17 -7.33 27.01
C ARG A 622 26.06 -7.17 25.97
N ILE A 623 24.83 -7.55 26.32
CA ILE A 623 23.63 -7.41 25.48
C ILE A 623 23.17 -5.94 25.40
N GLN A 624 23.41 -5.14 26.44
CA GLN A 624 23.09 -3.71 26.50
C GLN A 624 24.16 -2.81 25.86
N ASN A 625 25.35 -3.34 25.53
CA ASN A 625 26.43 -2.58 24.88
C ASN A 625 26.48 -2.84 23.37
N PRO A 626 26.02 -1.89 22.52
CA PRO A 626 25.95 -2.03 21.06
C PRO A 626 27.32 -2.02 20.34
N GLU A 627 28.43 -2.18 21.07
CA GLU A 627 29.78 -2.26 20.46
C GLU A 627 30.19 -3.70 20.09
N TYR A 628 29.38 -4.72 20.40
CA TYR A 628 29.74 -6.13 20.18
C TYR A 628 28.72 -6.97 19.37
N SER A 629 27.61 -6.41 18.91
CA SER A 629 26.66 -7.10 18.01
C SER A 629 26.89 -6.64 16.57
N THR A 630 27.23 -7.55 15.67
CA THR A 630 27.44 -7.23 14.26
C THR A 630 26.16 -7.29 13.42
N THR A 631 25.00 -7.64 14.00
CA THR A 631 23.78 -7.85 13.20
C THR A 631 22.47 -7.30 13.78
N MET A 632 22.26 -7.11 15.09
CA MET A 632 21.04 -6.46 15.62
C MET A 632 21.30 -5.78 16.98
N ASP A 633 21.35 -4.44 17.00
CA ASP A 633 21.56 -3.60 18.19
C ASP A 633 20.34 -3.52 19.14
N VAL A 634 19.57 -4.61 19.28
CA VAL A 634 18.27 -4.61 19.96
C VAL A 634 18.30 -5.53 21.18
N ALA A 635 17.98 -4.98 22.37
CA ALA A 635 17.86 -5.78 23.58
C ALA A 635 16.67 -6.78 23.47
N PRO A 636 16.76 -7.99 24.06
CA PRO A 636 15.70 -9.00 23.99
C PRO A 636 14.31 -8.50 24.39
N VAL A 637 14.23 -7.61 25.39
CA VAL A 637 12.96 -7.01 25.84
C VAL A 637 12.38 -6.04 24.80
N ILE A 638 13.24 -5.28 24.10
CA ILE A 638 12.80 -4.37 23.03
C ILE A 638 12.22 -5.19 21.87
N LEU A 639 12.90 -6.26 21.47
CA LEU A 639 12.44 -7.14 20.39
C LEU A 639 11.12 -7.84 20.75
N ALA A 640 11.01 -8.39 21.97
CA ALA A 640 9.78 -9.02 22.44
C ALA A 640 8.59 -8.03 22.49
N ALA A 641 8.86 -6.78 22.86
CA ALA A 641 7.87 -5.72 22.86
C ALA A 641 7.43 -5.34 21.44
N HIS A 642 8.35 -5.32 20.47
CA HIS A 642 8.04 -5.06 19.06
C HIS A 642 7.12 -6.15 18.47
N ARG A 643 7.36 -7.42 18.82
CA ARG A 643 6.49 -8.55 18.47
C ARG A 643 5.17 -8.57 19.25
N ASN A 644 5.06 -7.75 20.31
CA ASN A 644 3.86 -7.59 21.13
C ASN A 644 3.33 -8.90 21.76
N ASN A 645 4.21 -9.90 21.96
CA ASN A 645 3.85 -11.18 22.56
C ASN A 645 3.82 -11.09 24.10
N TYR A 646 2.63 -11.23 24.67
CA TYR A 646 2.39 -11.10 26.11
C TYR A 646 3.15 -12.14 26.95
N GLU A 647 3.26 -13.39 26.50
CA GLU A 647 3.83 -14.48 27.29
C GLU A 647 5.35 -14.34 27.40
N ILE A 648 6.02 -14.11 26.28
CA ILE A 648 7.47 -13.87 26.23
C ILE A 648 7.84 -12.66 27.10
N LEU A 649 7.07 -11.57 27.02
CA LEU A 649 7.28 -10.39 27.88
C LEU A 649 7.11 -10.69 29.36
N THR A 650 6.11 -11.48 29.75
CA THR A 650 5.96 -11.88 31.17
C THR A 650 7.14 -12.71 31.67
N MET A 651 7.69 -13.57 30.83
CA MET A 651 8.88 -14.37 31.16
C MET A 651 10.11 -13.49 31.33
N LEU A 652 10.29 -12.52 30.44
CA LEU A 652 11.40 -11.56 30.48
C LEU A 652 11.34 -10.64 31.70
N LEU A 653 10.16 -10.11 32.04
CA LEU A 653 9.98 -9.21 33.17
C LEU A 653 10.17 -9.90 34.53
N LYS A 654 9.87 -11.21 34.63
CA LYS A 654 10.17 -12.02 35.82
C LYS A 654 11.66 -12.15 36.13
N GLN A 655 12.54 -11.89 35.16
CA GLN A 655 13.99 -11.96 35.29
C GLN A 655 14.64 -10.61 35.70
N ASP A 656 13.85 -9.63 36.17
CA ASP A 656 14.29 -8.30 36.62
C ASP A 656 15.11 -7.49 35.59
N ILE A 657 14.76 -7.61 34.30
CA ILE A 657 15.41 -6.82 33.24
C ILE A 657 14.94 -5.37 33.31
N SER A 658 15.85 -4.44 33.58
CA SER A 658 15.54 -3.00 33.62
C SER A 658 15.30 -2.43 32.23
N LEU A 659 14.15 -1.77 32.02
CA LEU A 659 13.85 -1.04 30.79
C LEU A 659 14.64 0.27 30.70
N PRO A 660 15.35 0.55 29.59
CA PRO A 660 16.02 1.83 29.40
C PRO A 660 14.98 2.94 29.24
N ARG A 661 15.15 4.04 29.99
CA ARG A 661 14.31 5.25 29.81
C ARG A 661 14.91 6.14 28.72
N PRO A 662 14.11 6.60 27.74
CA PRO A 662 14.61 7.48 26.70
C PRO A 662 14.98 8.84 27.31
N HIS A 663 16.13 9.38 26.93
CA HIS A 663 16.49 10.77 27.22
C HIS A 663 15.80 11.71 26.22
N ALA A 664 15.50 12.93 26.68
CA ALA A 664 14.93 13.96 25.83
C ALA A 664 15.82 14.28 24.60
N VAL A 665 15.18 14.67 23.50
CA VAL A 665 15.89 15.11 22.29
C VAL A 665 16.72 16.35 22.64
N GLY A 666 18.02 16.34 22.34
CA GLY A 666 18.93 17.42 22.70
C GLY A 666 19.53 17.34 24.11
N CYS A 667 19.42 16.20 24.81
CA CYS A 667 20.10 16.01 26.09
C CYS A 667 21.63 16.13 25.97
N GLU A 668 22.23 17.01 26.78
CA GLU A 668 23.67 17.28 26.77
C GLU A 668 24.51 16.33 27.65
N CYS A 669 23.95 15.20 28.10
CA CYS A 669 24.72 14.27 28.92
C CYS A 669 25.89 13.67 28.13
N THR A 670 26.97 13.34 28.84
CA THR A 670 28.23 12.86 28.23
C THR A 670 28.01 11.64 27.33
N LEU A 671 27.12 10.73 27.72
CA LEU A 671 26.76 9.53 26.97
C LEU A 671 26.00 9.83 25.68
N CYS A 672 25.00 10.72 25.70
CA CYS A 672 24.25 11.10 24.51
C CYS A 672 25.11 11.90 23.54
N ASN A 673 25.93 12.83 24.05
CA ASN A 673 26.83 13.63 23.22
C ASN A 673 27.91 12.76 22.55
N ALA A 674 28.48 11.77 23.28
CA ALA A 674 29.41 10.81 22.70
C ALA A 674 28.76 9.92 21.63
N LYS A 675 27.54 9.41 21.87
CA LYS A 675 26.79 8.60 20.89
C LYS A 675 26.43 9.41 19.64
N ASN A 676 25.96 10.64 19.81
CA ASN A 676 25.57 11.52 18.71
C ASN A 676 26.77 11.94 17.84
N LYS A 677 27.95 12.14 18.45
CA LYS A 677 29.19 12.41 17.70
C LYS A 677 29.73 11.21 16.93
N LYS A 678 29.50 9.98 17.43
CA LYS A 678 29.95 8.74 16.77
C LYS A 678 29.03 8.37 15.61
N ASP A 679 27.71 8.33 15.86
CA ASP A 679 26.69 8.02 14.85
C ASP A 679 25.31 8.56 15.30
N SER A 680 24.90 9.67 14.70
CA SER A 680 23.62 10.34 15.01
C SER A 680 22.41 9.52 14.56
N LEU A 681 22.48 8.85 13.40
CA LEU A 681 21.39 8.06 12.84
C LEU A 681 21.10 6.84 13.72
N ARG A 682 22.15 6.11 14.13
CA ARG A 682 22.01 5.00 15.08
C ARG A 682 21.42 5.45 16.41
N HIS A 683 21.80 6.64 16.89
CA HIS A 683 21.27 7.18 18.13
C HIS A 683 19.76 7.49 18.04
N SER A 684 19.31 8.14 16.95
CA SER A 684 17.88 8.40 16.71
C SER A 684 17.08 7.12 16.49
N ARG A 685 17.61 6.15 15.73
CA ARG A 685 16.94 4.85 15.52
C ARG A 685 16.77 4.07 16.83
N PHE A 686 17.82 4.04 17.66
CA PHE A 686 17.75 3.39 18.97
C PHE A 686 16.69 4.03 19.88
N ARG A 687 16.56 5.36 19.85
CA ARG A 687 15.50 6.06 20.59
C ARG A 687 14.10 5.68 20.07
N LEU A 688 13.91 5.64 18.75
CA LEU A 688 12.65 5.19 18.15
C LEU A 688 12.32 3.75 18.57
N ASP A 689 13.31 2.85 18.58
CA ASP A 689 13.12 1.45 19.00
C ASP A 689 12.71 1.34 20.48
N ILE A 690 13.25 2.19 21.36
CA ILE A 690 12.80 2.30 22.76
C ILE A 690 11.35 2.78 22.82
N TYR A 691 10.99 3.82 22.07
CA TYR A 691 9.61 4.32 22.05
C TYR A 691 8.62 3.29 21.49
N ARG A 692 9.02 2.53 20.46
CA ARG A 692 8.23 1.41 19.92
C ARG A 692 8.04 0.30 20.96
N CYS A 693 9.07 0.01 21.76
CA CYS A 693 8.97 -0.91 22.89
C CYS A 693 7.97 -0.40 23.95
N LEU A 694 8.11 0.84 24.40
CA LEU A 694 7.23 1.46 25.39
C LEU A 694 5.78 1.63 24.92
N ALA A 695 5.57 1.80 23.61
CA ALA A 695 4.25 1.92 22.98
C ALA A 695 3.55 0.56 22.78
N SER A 696 4.23 -0.55 23.01
CA SER A 696 3.65 -1.87 22.82
C SER A 696 2.51 -2.14 23.83
N PRO A 697 1.30 -2.54 23.36
CA PRO A 697 0.16 -2.83 24.21
C PRO A 697 0.46 -3.82 25.34
N SER A 698 1.15 -4.92 25.01
CA SER A 698 1.48 -5.99 25.95
C SER A 698 2.40 -5.51 27.08
N LEU A 699 3.37 -4.64 26.79
CA LEU A 699 4.24 -4.08 27.82
C LEU A 699 3.49 -3.11 28.74
N ILE A 700 2.70 -2.19 28.17
CA ILE A 700 1.92 -1.21 28.95
C ILE A 700 0.99 -1.92 29.95
N MET A 701 0.37 -3.04 29.56
CA MET A 701 -0.48 -3.83 30.46
C MET A 701 0.27 -4.53 31.60
N LEU A 702 1.55 -4.81 31.42
CA LEU A 702 2.38 -5.54 32.40
C LEU A 702 3.08 -4.61 33.38
N THR A 703 3.49 -3.42 32.93
CA THR A 703 4.33 -2.51 33.73
C THR A 703 3.54 -1.41 34.43
N GLU A 704 2.42 -0.95 33.87
CA GLU A 704 1.71 0.25 34.34
C GLU A 704 0.46 -0.11 35.15
N GLU A 705 0.23 0.60 36.27
CA GLU A 705 -0.99 0.44 37.08
C GLU A 705 -2.24 0.98 36.37
N ASP A 706 -2.06 2.06 35.58
CA ASP A 706 -3.11 2.70 34.79
C ASP A 706 -2.71 2.73 33.30
N PRO A 707 -2.96 1.63 32.56
CA PRO A 707 -2.55 1.51 31.16
C PRO A 707 -3.24 2.53 30.24
N ILE A 708 -4.43 3.01 30.62
CA ILE A 708 -5.18 3.99 29.83
C ILE A 708 -4.50 5.36 29.92
N LEU A 709 -4.16 5.81 31.14
CA LEU A 709 -3.48 7.09 31.32
C LEU A 709 -2.11 7.08 30.65
N ARG A 710 -1.32 6.02 30.86
CA ARG A 710 0.01 5.91 30.25
C ARG A 710 -0.05 5.95 28.73
N ALA A 711 -0.98 5.21 28.12
CA ALA A 711 -1.15 5.22 26.67
C ALA A 711 -1.47 6.63 26.13
N PHE A 712 -2.20 7.46 26.89
CA PHE A 712 -2.48 8.84 26.48
C PHE A 712 -1.27 9.76 26.61
N GLU A 713 -0.58 9.72 27.75
CA GLU A 713 0.65 10.49 27.97
C GLU A 713 1.68 10.15 26.89
N LEU A 714 1.92 8.86 26.67
CA LEU A 714 2.85 8.40 25.65
C LEU A 714 2.40 8.82 24.23
N SER A 715 1.10 8.78 23.93
CA SER A 715 0.60 9.25 22.63
C SER A 715 0.77 10.77 22.41
N ALA A 716 0.76 11.56 23.50
CA ALA A 716 1.01 12.99 23.44
C ALA A 716 2.50 13.25 23.25
N ASP A 717 3.35 12.59 24.04
CA ASP A 717 4.81 12.66 23.94
C ASP A 717 5.28 12.29 22.52
N LEU A 718 4.76 11.20 21.94
CA LEU A 718 5.10 10.76 20.58
C LEU A 718 4.67 11.76 19.50
N LYS A 719 3.55 12.47 19.70
CA LYS A 719 3.10 13.53 18.76
C LYS A 719 3.96 14.78 18.85
N GLU A 720 4.45 15.12 20.04
CA GLU A 720 5.40 16.22 20.19
C GLU A 720 6.74 15.85 19.54
N LEU A 721 7.22 14.63 19.79
CA LEU A 721 8.44 14.09 19.18
C LEU A 721 8.36 14.03 17.65
N SER A 722 7.20 13.78 17.07
CA SER A 722 7.03 13.78 15.60
C SER A 722 7.19 15.17 14.96
N LEU A 723 7.05 16.24 15.75
CA LEU A 723 7.33 17.61 15.32
C LEU A 723 8.82 17.97 15.49
N VAL A 724 9.49 17.35 16.47
CA VAL A 724 10.91 17.58 16.76
C VAL A 724 11.82 16.78 15.82
N GLU A 725 11.55 15.49 15.61
CA GLU A 725 12.30 14.61 14.68
C GLU A 725 11.49 14.40 13.39
N VAL A 726 11.75 15.24 12.40
CA VAL A 726 10.98 15.27 11.14
C VAL A 726 11.23 14.01 10.29
N GLU A 727 12.41 13.40 10.41
CA GLU A 727 12.82 12.23 9.64
C GLU A 727 11.97 10.99 9.95
N PHE A 728 11.60 10.79 11.22
CA PHE A 728 10.80 9.66 11.70
C PHE A 728 9.37 10.06 12.08
N ARG A 729 8.89 11.20 11.57
CA ARG A 729 7.56 11.74 11.89
C ARG A 729 6.44 10.71 11.71
N ASN A 730 6.46 9.99 10.60
CA ASN A 730 5.44 9.00 10.27
C ASN A 730 5.43 7.84 11.27
N ASP A 731 6.61 7.34 11.68
CA ASP A 731 6.74 6.26 12.65
C ASP A 731 6.22 6.69 14.03
N TYR A 732 6.59 7.90 14.48
CA TYR A 732 6.08 8.44 15.75
C TYR A 732 4.57 8.66 15.72
N GLU A 733 4.02 9.20 14.62
CA GLU A 733 2.57 9.35 14.46
C GLU A 733 1.84 7.99 14.42
N GLU A 734 2.44 6.95 13.86
CA GLU A 734 1.91 5.59 13.86
C GLU A 734 1.92 4.98 15.26
N LEU A 735 3.02 5.09 16.00
CA LEU A 735 3.11 4.65 17.40
C LEU A 735 2.11 5.41 18.29
N ALA A 736 1.94 6.71 18.08
CA ALA A 736 0.94 7.50 18.79
C ALA A 736 -0.48 6.99 18.46
N LYS A 737 -0.77 6.70 17.19
CA LYS A 737 -2.05 6.09 16.77
C LYS A 737 -2.23 4.72 17.44
N GLN A 738 -1.21 3.87 17.49
CA GLN A 738 -1.24 2.57 18.16
C GLN A 738 -1.62 2.71 19.64
N CYS A 739 -0.97 3.61 20.38
CA CYS A 739 -1.30 3.88 21.79
C CYS A 739 -2.75 4.34 21.96
N THR A 740 -3.24 5.25 21.11
CA THR A 740 -4.64 5.72 21.17
C THR A 740 -5.65 4.64 20.80
N MET A 741 -5.30 3.74 19.89
CA MET A 741 -6.11 2.59 19.50
C MET A 741 -6.13 1.53 20.58
N PHE A 742 -5.01 1.27 21.24
CA PHE A 742 -4.92 0.40 22.41
C PHE A 742 -5.83 0.90 23.54
N ALA A 743 -5.73 2.18 23.93
CA ALA A 743 -6.59 2.76 24.96
C ALA A 743 -8.09 2.64 24.60
N LYS A 744 -8.42 2.79 23.32
CA LYS A 744 -9.79 2.67 22.79
C LYS A 744 -10.28 1.23 22.88
N ASP A 745 -9.48 0.28 22.43
CA ASP A 745 -9.87 -1.12 22.38
C ASP A 745 -9.95 -1.73 23.78
N LEU A 746 -9.16 -1.22 24.74
CA LEU A 746 -9.28 -1.57 26.15
C LEU A 746 -10.58 -1.03 26.76
N LEU A 747 -10.93 0.23 26.50
CA LEU A 747 -12.22 0.82 26.92
C LEU A 747 -13.42 0.10 26.30
N ALA A 748 -13.30 -0.40 25.07
CA ALA A 748 -14.34 -1.17 24.40
C ALA A 748 -14.66 -2.51 25.09
N GLN A 749 -13.79 -3.02 25.97
CA GLN A 749 -14.04 -4.25 26.74
C GLN A 749 -14.97 -4.05 27.94
N ALA A 750 -15.31 -2.80 28.28
CA ALA A 750 -16.27 -2.50 29.33
C ALA A 750 -17.68 -2.94 28.92
N ARG A 751 -18.28 -3.87 29.68
CA ARG A 751 -19.61 -4.43 29.35
C ARG A 751 -20.74 -3.66 30.01
N ASN A 752 -20.48 -3.09 31.19
CA ASN A 752 -21.48 -2.46 32.02
C ASN A 752 -21.23 -0.95 32.15
N SER A 753 -22.31 -0.17 32.29
CA SER A 753 -22.20 1.27 32.55
C SER A 753 -21.44 1.58 33.85
N ARG A 754 -21.58 0.73 34.87
CA ARG A 754 -20.85 0.85 36.14
C ARG A 754 -19.34 0.67 35.99
N GLU A 755 -18.91 -0.29 35.16
CA GLU A 755 -17.47 -0.47 34.87
C GLU A 755 -16.93 0.77 34.17
N LEU A 756 -17.68 1.30 33.21
CA LEU A 756 -17.30 2.50 32.47
C LEU A 756 -17.24 3.75 33.39
N GLU A 757 -18.22 3.93 34.27
CA GLU A 757 -18.27 5.02 35.26
C GLU A 757 -17.05 4.99 36.19
N VAL A 758 -16.70 3.81 36.73
CA VAL A 758 -15.51 3.64 37.58
C VAL A 758 -14.23 4.05 36.85
N ILE A 759 -14.10 3.74 35.55
CA ILE A 759 -12.92 4.09 34.77
C ILE A 759 -12.85 5.60 34.49
N LEU A 760 -13.97 6.19 34.09
CA LEU A 760 -14.04 7.59 33.69
C LEU A 760 -13.88 8.55 34.88
N ASN A 761 -14.35 8.15 36.06
CA ASN A 761 -14.33 8.97 37.27
C ASN A 761 -13.10 8.72 38.16
N HIS A 762 -12.19 7.84 37.75
CA HIS A 762 -10.93 7.61 38.44
C HIS A 762 -9.96 8.79 38.25
N THR A 763 -9.30 9.20 39.34
CA THR A 763 -8.35 10.32 39.39
C THR A 763 -7.12 9.90 40.18
N CYS A 764 -5.92 9.99 39.59
CA CYS A 764 -4.67 9.58 40.21
C CYS A 764 -4.14 10.61 41.25
N SER A 765 -4.61 11.86 41.19
CA SER A 765 -4.10 12.99 42.00
C SER A 765 -4.22 12.77 43.52
N ASP A 766 -3.17 13.13 44.26
CA ASP A 766 -3.10 13.05 45.74
C ASP A 766 -3.69 14.27 46.47
N GLU A 767 -4.14 15.29 45.74
CA GLU A 767 -4.73 16.47 46.36
C GLU A 767 -6.11 16.16 46.98
N PRO A 768 -6.35 16.58 48.24
CA PRO A 768 -7.64 16.41 48.88
C PRO A 768 -8.67 17.30 48.18
N VAL A 769 -9.51 16.66 47.36
CA VAL A 769 -10.64 17.31 46.70
C VAL A 769 -11.53 17.92 47.79
N ASP A 770 -11.69 19.24 47.77
CA ASP A 770 -12.62 19.95 48.65
C ASP A 770 -14.00 19.28 48.59
N LYS A 771 -14.69 19.11 49.73
CA LYS A 771 -16.01 18.42 49.83
C LYS A 771 -17.11 18.99 48.92
N ARG A 772 -16.87 20.10 48.20
CA ARG A 772 -17.73 20.61 47.12
C ARG A 772 -17.61 19.80 45.81
N GLY A 773 -16.51 19.10 45.59
CA GLY A 773 -16.26 18.24 44.42
C GLY A 773 -16.79 16.80 44.55
N LEU A 774 -17.53 16.47 45.61
CA LEU A 774 -18.15 15.14 45.79
C LEU A 774 -19.44 14.95 44.96
N LEU A 775 -19.97 16.03 44.37
CA LEU A 775 -21.15 16.04 43.48
C LEU A 775 -20.85 16.56 42.08
N GLU A 776 -19.65 17.10 41.86
CA GLU A 776 -19.15 17.58 40.57
C GLU A 776 -17.95 16.72 40.19
N GLU A 777 -18.24 15.51 39.71
CA GLU A 777 -17.25 14.62 39.13
C GLU A 777 -16.62 15.31 37.92
N ARG A 778 -15.40 15.82 38.10
CA ARG A 778 -14.56 16.20 36.97
C ARG A 778 -14.22 14.94 36.19
N MET A 779 -14.93 14.69 35.09
CA MET A 779 -14.45 13.77 34.06
C MET A 779 -13.26 14.43 33.39
N ASN A 780 -12.05 13.88 33.56
CA ASN A 780 -10.87 14.39 32.87
C ASN A 780 -11.11 14.37 31.35
N LEU A 781 -10.92 15.53 30.70
CA LEU A 781 -11.22 15.76 29.29
C LEU A 781 -10.59 14.67 28.40
N SER A 782 -9.36 14.23 28.69
CA SER A 782 -8.64 13.18 27.94
C SER A 782 -9.35 11.82 27.90
N ARG A 783 -9.93 11.37 29.02
CA ARG A 783 -10.65 10.09 29.11
C ARG A 783 -12.03 10.15 28.45
N LEU A 784 -12.70 11.30 28.56
CA LEU A 784 -13.99 11.52 27.92
C LEU A 784 -13.86 11.59 26.39
N LYS A 785 -12.80 12.25 25.87
CA LYS A 785 -12.47 12.34 24.43
C LYS A 785 -12.55 10.96 23.74
N LEU A 786 -12.32 9.87 24.46
CA LEU A 786 -12.39 8.49 23.95
C LEU A 786 -13.71 7.76 24.23
N ALA A 787 -14.36 7.94 25.39
CA ALA A 787 -15.68 7.36 25.66
C ALA A 787 -16.76 7.86 24.68
N ILE A 788 -16.63 9.11 24.24
CA ILE A 788 -17.47 9.73 23.22
C ILE A 788 -17.28 9.07 21.84
N LYS A 789 -16.08 8.53 21.56
CA LYS A 789 -15.73 7.94 20.26
C LYS A 789 -16.62 6.73 19.93
N TYR A 790 -17.21 6.04 20.93
CA TYR A 790 -18.05 4.85 20.68
C TYR A 790 -19.31 4.67 21.53
N ASN A 791 -19.48 5.31 22.71
CA ASN A 791 -20.61 4.97 23.61
C ASN A 791 -21.40 6.19 24.12
N GLN A 792 -22.10 6.89 23.21
CA GLN A 792 -23.20 7.77 23.63
C GLN A 792 -24.50 6.98 23.84
N LYS A 793 -24.69 6.42 25.04
CA LYS A 793 -25.98 5.84 25.48
C LYS A 793 -26.79 6.71 26.45
N GLU A 794 -26.23 7.79 27.00
CA GLU A 794 -26.89 8.49 28.13
C GLU A 794 -27.95 9.54 27.76
N MET A 795 -28.04 9.97 26.50
CA MET A 795 -29.09 10.91 26.05
C MET A 795 -30.33 10.20 25.47
N ALA A 796 -30.75 9.08 26.08
CA ALA A 796 -31.79 8.21 25.52
C ALA A 796 -33.23 8.76 25.66
N GLY A 797 -33.51 9.59 26.67
CA GLY A 797 -34.88 10.05 26.98
C GLY A 797 -35.47 11.03 25.96
N TYR A 798 -34.70 12.04 25.52
CA TYR A 798 -35.16 13.04 24.54
C TYR A 798 -35.19 12.49 23.11
N ARG A 799 -34.33 11.49 22.81
CA ARG A 799 -34.17 10.92 21.47
C ARG A 799 -35.42 10.21 20.95
N ARG A 800 -36.25 9.64 21.84
CA ARG A 800 -37.45 8.85 21.49
C ARG A 800 -38.68 9.66 21.05
N LYS A 801 -38.68 11.00 21.17
CA LYS A 801 -39.83 11.84 20.74
C LYS A 801 -39.83 12.08 19.22
N HIS A 802 -41.01 12.21 18.61
CA HIS A 802 -41.16 12.64 17.22
C HIS A 802 -40.55 14.03 16.98
N SER A 803 -39.99 14.27 15.80
CA SER A 803 -39.31 15.52 15.43
C SER A 803 -40.17 16.76 15.64
N CYS A 804 -41.47 16.71 15.33
CA CYS A 804 -42.39 17.83 15.57
C CYS A 804 -42.52 18.17 17.06
N LYS A 805 -42.70 17.16 17.94
CA LYS A 805 -42.74 17.37 19.40
C LYS A 805 -41.42 17.92 19.94
N LYS A 806 -40.28 17.48 19.38
CA LYS A 806 -38.95 18.02 19.73
C LYS A 806 -38.84 19.50 19.39
N ILE A 807 -39.18 19.86 18.16
CA ILE A 807 -39.16 21.26 17.70
C ILE A 807 -40.07 22.12 18.57
N LEU A 808 -41.30 21.66 18.84
CA LEU A 808 -42.24 22.39 19.71
C LEU A 808 -41.70 22.56 21.14
N THR A 809 -41.05 21.55 21.71
CA THR A 809 -40.42 21.68 23.04
C THR A 809 -39.23 22.65 23.03
N VAL A 810 -38.43 22.67 21.97
CA VAL A 810 -37.30 23.62 21.86
C VAL A 810 -37.81 25.05 21.67
N LEU A 811 -38.82 25.25 20.82
CA LEU A 811 -39.41 26.57 20.58
C LEU A 811 -40.10 27.12 21.83
N SER A 812 -40.83 26.29 22.58
CA SER A 812 -41.48 26.72 23.83
C SER A 812 -40.47 27.07 24.93
N VAL A 813 -39.44 26.25 25.15
CA VAL A 813 -38.35 26.56 26.10
C VAL A 813 -37.56 27.78 25.62
N GLY A 814 -37.32 27.88 24.32
CA GLY A 814 -36.63 29.00 23.68
C GLY A 814 -37.39 30.30 23.85
N PHE A 815 -38.72 30.34 23.72
CA PHE A 815 -39.51 31.55 23.96
C PHE A 815 -39.56 31.92 25.45
N LEU A 816 -39.65 30.94 26.34
CA LEU A 816 -39.74 31.13 27.80
C LEU A 816 -38.37 31.33 28.48
N TRP A 817 -37.28 31.47 27.73
CA TRP A 817 -35.92 31.54 28.27
C TRP A 817 -35.70 32.67 29.31
N PRO A 818 -36.28 33.90 29.19
CA PRO A 818 -36.04 34.95 30.17
C PRO A 818 -36.70 34.63 31.51
N VAL A 819 -37.93 34.10 31.46
CA VAL A 819 -38.70 33.69 32.66
C VAL A 819 -37.97 32.56 33.39
N LEU A 820 -37.50 31.55 32.65
CA LEU A 820 -36.74 30.44 33.22
C LEU A 820 -35.45 30.91 33.90
N SER A 821 -34.72 31.84 33.29
CA SER A 821 -33.48 32.40 33.84
C SER A 821 -33.72 33.19 35.14
N ILE A 822 -34.80 33.97 35.20
CA ILE A 822 -35.20 34.71 36.42
C ILE A 822 -35.63 33.72 37.52
N CYS A 823 -36.40 32.68 37.20
CA CYS A 823 -36.78 31.64 38.16
C CYS A 823 -35.56 30.94 38.77
N TYR A 824 -34.50 30.69 37.98
CA TYR A 824 -33.26 30.14 38.48
C TYR A 824 -32.52 31.09 39.43
N LEU A 825 -32.51 32.40 39.13
CA LEU A 825 -31.85 33.42 39.96
C LEU A 825 -32.53 33.56 41.32
N LEU A 826 -33.87 33.53 41.36
CA LEU A 826 -34.66 33.65 42.59
C LEU A 826 -34.67 32.36 43.42
N ALA A 827 -34.81 31.19 42.79
CA ALA A 827 -34.99 29.92 43.47
C ALA A 827 -34.23 28.76 42.78
N PRO A 828 -32.90 28.67 42.94
CA PRO A 828 -32.07 27.66 42.26
C PRO A 828 -32.35 26.23 42.73
N LYS A 829 -32.92 26.05 43.93
CA LYS A 829 -33.28 24.73 44.49
C LYS A 829 -34.67 24.24 44.05
N SER A 830 -35.42 25.03 43.29
CA SER A 830 -36.76 24.66 42.81
C SER A 830 -36.70 23.50 41.79
N ARG A 831 -37.86 22.90 41.49
CA ARG A 831 -37.99 21.90 40.41
C ARG A 831 -37.55 22.47 39.06
N VAL A 832 -37.91 23.72 38.77
CA VAL A 832 -37.48 24.44 37.55
C VAL A 832 -35.97 24.66 37.56
N GLY A 833 -35.38 24.98 38.72
CA GLY A 833 -33.93 25.10 38.90
C GLY A 833 -33.17 23.82 38.59
N HIS A 834 -33.67 22.66 39.04
CA HIS A 834 -33.10 21.36 38.67
C HIS A 834 -33.23 21.03 37.17
N VAL A 835 -34.32 21.45 36.52
CA VAL A 835 -34.48 21.27 35.06
C VAL A 835 -33.47 22.12 34.29
N ILE A 836 -33.25 23.38 34.69
CA ILE A 836 -32.27 24.27 34.06
C ILE A 836 -30.84 23.78 34.29
N HIS A 837 -30.59 23.09 35.40
CA HIS A 837 -29.30 22.48 35.70
C HIS A 837 -28.89 21.40 34.67
N THR A 838 -29.85 20.81 33.95
CA THR A 838 -29.53 19.86 32.89
C THR A 838 -28.81 20.53 31.70
N PRO A 839 -27.73 19.93 31.17
CA PRO A 839 -26.87 20.55 30.16
C PRO A 839 -27.61 20.86 28.85
N PHE A 840 -28.60 20.04 28.49
CA PHE A 840 -29.47 20.26 27.33
C PHE A 840 -30.29 21.55 27.46
N MET A 841 -30.85 21.82 28.64
CA MET A 841 -31.62 23.04 28.88
C MET A 841 -30.71 24.27 28.96
N LYS A 842 -29.54 24.16 29.61
CA LYS A 842 -28.51 25.22 29.60
C LYS A 842 -28.17 25.62 28.16
N PHE A 843 -27.92 24.65 27.28
CA PHE A 843 -27.62 24.91 25.86
C PHE A 843 -28.74 25.69 25.16
N ILE A 844 -29.99 25.23 25.25
CA ILE A 844 -31.14 25.90 24.58
C ILE A 844 -31.30 27.33 25.09
N ILE A 845 -31.20 27.54 26.40
CA ILE A 845 -31.37 28.86 27.01
C ILE A 845 -30.26 29.82 26.56
N HIS A 846 -29.01 29.37 26.47
CA HIS A 846 -27.90 30.17 25.94
C HIS A 846 -28.08 30.49 24.45
N SER A 847 -28.52 29.52 23.65
CA SER A 847 -28.80 29.73 22.22
C SER A 847 -29.97 30.68 22.00
N ALA A 848 -31.04 30.58 22.80
CA ALA A 848 -32.20 31.46 22.73
C ALA A 848 -31.85 32.91 23.07
N SER A 849 -31.07 33.12 24.14
CA SER A 849 -30.55 34.46 24.46
C SER A 849 -29.73 35.05 23.31
N TYR A 850 -28.82 34.27 22.73
CA TYR A 850 -28.01 34.76 21.61
C TYR A 850 -28.88 35.09 20.38
N PHE A 851 -29.89 34.28 20.09
CA PHE A 851 -30.83 34.58 19.02
C PHE A 851 -31.63 35.87 19.29
N THR A 852 -32.06 36.11 20.54
CA THR A 852 -32.70 37.38 20.90
C THR A 852 -31.77 38.59 20.79
N PHE A 853 -30.47 38.41 21.05
CA PHE A 853 -29.46 39.45 20.80
C PHE A 853 -29.37 39.80 19.31
N LEU A 854 -29.38 38.82 18.41
CA LEU A 854 -29.40 39.07 16.96
C LEU A 854 -30.68 39.75 16.49
N LEU A 855 -31.84 39.35 17.04
CA LEU A 855 -33.10 40.04 16.78
C LEU A 855 -33.06 41.50 17.24
N LEU A 856 -32.44 41.77 18.40
CA LEU A 856 -32.24 43.13 18.91
C LEU A 856 -31.31 43.95 18.00
N LEU A 857 -30.28 43.34 17.40
CA LEU A 857 -29.43 44.00 16.41
C LEU A 857 -30.21 44.37 15.13
N ASN A 858 -31.10 43.49 14.64
CA ASN A 858 -31.97 43.83 13.50
C ASN A 858 -32.94 44.96 13.85
N LEU A 859 -33.49 44.93 15.07
CA LEU A 859 -34.36 45.99 15.56
C LEU A 859 -33.61 47.31 15.67
N TYR A 860 -32.35 47.29 16.13
CA TYR A 860 -31.48 48.47 16.17
C TYR A 860 -31.32 49.08 14.77
N SER A 861 -31.07 48.29 13.73
CA SER A 861 -30.99 48.79 12.35
C SER A 861 -32.29 49.39 11.83
N LEU A 862 -33.45 48.93 12.31
CA LEU A 862 -34.77 49.45 11.92
C LEU A 862 -35.12 50.75 12.66
N VAL A 863 -34.75 50.86 13.94
CA VAL A 863 -35.08 52.02 14.80
C VAL A 863 -34.11 53.19 14.58
N TYR A 864 -32.88 52.92 14.14
CA TYR A 864 -31.86 53.93 13.79
C TYR A 864 -32.17 54.58 12.42
N ASN A 865 -33.34 55.23 12.32
CA ASN A 865 -33.88 55.81 11.08
C ASN A 865 -33.38 57.25 10.81
N GLU A 866 -33.66 57.75 9.59
CA GLU A 866 -32.92 58.80 8.85
C GLU A 866 -32.56 60.11 9.58
N ASP A 867 -33.44 60.69 10.41
CA ASP A 867 -33.21 62.03 10.99
C ASP A 867 -32.01 62.11 11.96
N LYS A 868 -31.58 60.96 12.51
CA LYS A 868 -30.50 60.87 13.52
C LYS A 868 -29.14 60.51 12.92
N LYS A 869 -29.10 60.11 11.65
CA LYS A 869 -27.84 59.83 10.92
C LYS A 869 -27.04 61.10 10.62
N ASN A 870 -27.69 62.27 10.70
CA ASN A 870 -27.09 63.57 10.42
C ASN A 870 -26.59 64.29 11.69
N THR A 871 -26.70 63.69 12.87
CA THR A 871 -26.10 64.25 14.10
C THR A 871 -24.69 63.70 14.29
N MET A 872 -23.69 64.55 14.52
CA MET A 872 -22.29 64.13 14.66
C MET A 872 -22.08 63.24 15.90
N GLY A 873 -22.81 63.45 16.99
CA GLY A 873 -22.70 62.66 18.24
C GLY A 873 -24.05 62.31 18.87
N PRO A 874 -24.84 61.37 18.31
CA PRO A 874 -26.16 61.04 18.84
C PRO A 874 -26.05 60.52 20.28
N ALA A 875 -26.99 60.96 21.14
CA ALA A 875 -27.08 60.46 22.51
C ALA A 875 -27.44 58.96 22.51
N LEU A 876 -26.92 58.21 23.51
CA LEU A 876 -27.24 56.79 23.65
C LEU A 876 -28.73 56.58 23.94
N GLU A 877 -29.37 55.72 23.16
CA GLU A 877 -30.78 55.40 23.32
C GLU A 877 -31.00 54.18 24.21
N MET A 878 -32.26 53.93 24.60
CA MET A 878 -32.65 52.74 25.36
C MET A 878 -32.20 51.43 24.67
N ILE A 879 -32.18 51.38 23.34
CA ILE A 879 -31.70 50.21 22.59
C ILE A 879 -30.18 50.05 22.72
N ASP A 880 -29.40 51.14 22.70
CA ASP A 880 -27.96 51.09 22.94
C ASP A 880 -27.67 50.55 24.35
N TYR A 881 -28.39 51.04 25.38
CA TYR A 881 -28.23 50.52 26.74
C TYR A 881 -28.58 49.04 26.86
N LEU A 882 -29.65 48.58 26.19
CA LEU A 882 -29.98 47.16 26.13
C LEU A 882 -28.83 46.37 25.48
N LEU A 883 -28.34 46.79 24.31
CA LEU A 883 -27.21 46.13 23.64
C LEU A 883 -25.94 46.09 24.50
N ILE A 884 -25.61 47.20 25.17
CA ILE A 884 -24.45 47.27 26.08
C ILE A 884 -24.57 46.25 27.20
N VAL A 885 -25.75 46.08 27.80
CA VAL A 885 -25.96 45.08 28.87
C VAL A 885 -25.72 43.65 28.35
N TRP A 886 -26.14 43.34 27.12
CA TRP A 886 -25.83 42.04 26.49
C TRP A 886 -24.33 41.88 26.20
N ILE A 887 -23.68 42.91 25.68
CA ILE A 887 -22.24 42.90 25.35
C ILE A 887 -21.39 42.73 26.60
N VAL A 888 -21.68 43.49 27.68
CA VAL A 888 -21.00 43.33 28.97
C VAL A 888 -21.21 41.91 29.51
N GLY A 889 -22.41 41.34 29.37
CA GLY A 889 -22.67 39.96 29.76
C GLY A 889 -21.87 38.93 28.95
N MET A 890 -21.69 39.16 27.64
CA MET A 890 -20.83 38.34 26.78
C MET A 890 -19.36 38.47 27.14
N VAL A 891 -18.86 39.70 27.34
CA VAL A 891 -17.48 39.96 27.79
C VAL A 891 -17.21 39.30 29.14
N TRP A 892 -18.13 39.43 30.11
CA TRP A 892 -18.00 38.78 31.41
C TRP A 892 -17.98 37.25 31.30
N SER A 893 -18.76 36.69 30.37
CA SER A 893 -18.71 35.25 30.09
C SER A 893 -17.35 34.81 29.55
N ASP A 894 -16.76 35.57 28.64
CA ASP A 894 -15.48 35.23 28.04
C ASP A 894 -14.32 35.44 29.02
N VAL A 895 -14.37 36.50 29.85
CA VAL A 895 -13.42 36.71 30.96
C VAL A 895 -13.47 35.56 31.97
N LYS A 896 -14.66 35.08 32.34
CA LYS A 896 -14.81 33.91 33.21
C LYS A 896 -14.17 32.66 32.58
N ARG A 897 -14.39 32.42 31.29
CA ARG A 897 -13.79 31.28 30.59
C ARG A 897 -12.26 31.39 30.57
N LEU A 898 -11.73 32.56 30.19
CA LEU A 898 -10.30 32.83 30.19
C LEU A 898 -9.67 32.59 31.58
N TRP A 899 -10.37 32.95 32.66
CA TRP A 899 -9.90 32.73 34.02
C TRP A 899 -9.89 31.25 34.45
N TYR A 900 -10.82 30.43 33.95
CA TYR A 900 -10.91 29.02 34.30
C TYR A 900 -10.07 28.10 33.41
N GLU A 901 -9.98 28.39 32.12
CA GLU A 901 -9.27 27.57 31.12
C GLU A 901 -7.80 27.99 30.97
N GLY A 902 -7.47 29.27 31.20
CA GLY A 902 -6.15 29.82 30.89
C GLY A 902 -6.09 30.39 29.47
N LEU A 903 -5.03 31.14 29.16
CA LEU A 903 -4.92 31.88 27.89
C LEU A 903 -4.66 30.98 26.68
N GLU A 904 -3.81 29.96 26.84
CA GLU A 904 -3.37 29.08 25.76
C GLU A 904 -4.53 28.22 25.23
N ASP A 905 -5.19 27.47 26.12
CA ASP A 905 -6.37 26.66 25.80
C ASP A 905 -7.53 27.52 25.27
N PHE A 906 -7.68 28.76 25.76
CA PHE A 906 -8.72 29.67 25.29
C PHE A 906 -8.50 30.08 23.84
N LEU A 907 -7.25 30.40 23.45
CA LEU A 907 -6.91 30.84 22.10
C LEU A 907 -6.83 29.68 21.10
N GLU A 908 -6.60 28.44 21.52
CA GLU A 908 -6.58 27.28 20.62
C GLU A 908 -7.96 27.07 19.94
N GLU A 909 -9.05 27.43 20.61
CA GLU A 909 -10.41 27.25 20.10
C GLU A 909 -10.86 28.40 19.19
N SER A 910 -11.10 28.12 17.90
CA SER A 910 -11.53 29.12 16.91
C SER A 910 -12.83 29.86 17.27
N ARG A 911 -13.76 29.22 17.99
CA ARG A 911 -14.98 29.85 18.50
C ARG A 911 -14.68 30.97 19.50
N ASN A 912 -13.69 30.76 20.36
CA ASN A 912 -13.28 31.72 21.37
C ASN A 912 -12.55 32.89 20.72
N GLN A 913 -11.69 32.63 19.73
CA GLN A 913 -11.05 33.66 18.90
C GLN A 913 -12.10 34.57 18.24
N LEU A 914 -13.12 34.00 17.57
CA LEU A 914 -14.19 34.79 16.94
C LEU A 914 -14.96 35.62 17.98
N SER A 915 -15.29 35.02 19.13
CA SER A 915 -16.03 35.71 20.20
C SER A 915 -15.21 36.87 20.79
N PHE A 916 -13.90 36.69 20.96
CA PHE A 916 -12.98 37.71 21.45
C PHE A 916 -12.91 38.91 20.48
N VAL A 917 -12.66 38.65 19.18
CA VAL A 917 -12.60 39.71 18.16
C VAL A 917 -13.93 40.47 18.05
N MET A 918 -15.04 39.73 17.99
CA MET A 918 -16.39 40.31 17.94
C MET A 918 -16.65 41.22 19.16
N ASN A 919 -16.37 40.75 20.37
CA ASN A 919 -16.59 41.52 21.59
C ASN A 919 -15.66 42.74 21.67
N SER A 920 -14.40 42.64 21.24
CA SER A 920 -13.49 43.79 21.19
C SER A 920 -13.97 44.88 20.24
N LEU A 921 -14.53 44.50 19.08
CA LEU A 921 -15.08 45.44 18.10
C LEU A 921 -16.32 46.14 18.66
N TYR A 922 -17.22 45.41 19.33
CA TYR A 922 -18.38 46.01 19.99
C TYR A 922 -17.97 46.99 21.09
N LEU A 923 -16.99 46.64 21.94
CA LEU A 923 -16.48 47.56 22.96
C LEU A 923 -15.87 48.82 22.33
N ALA A 924 -15.11 48.68 21.24
CA ALA A 924 -14.53 49.81 20.51
C ALA A 924 -15.61 50.72 19.91
N THR A 925 -16.67 50.16 19.30
CA THR A 925 -17.81 50.93 18.78
C THR A 925 -18.44 51.80 19.87
N PHE A 926 -18.80 51.22 21.02
CA PHE A 926 -19.48 51.98 22.06
C PHE A 926 -18.55 52.99 22.75
N ALA A 927 -17.26 52.68 22.89
CA ALA A 927 -16.26 53.64 23.36
C ALA A 927 -16.16 54.85 22.42
N LEU A 928 -16.09 54.61 21.10
CA LEU A 928 -16.04 55.68 20.10
C LEU A 928 -17.34 56.50 20.05
N LYS A 929 -18.51 55.87 20.20
CA LYS A 929 -19.79 56.60 20.32
C LYS A 929 -19.82 57.53 21.54
N VAL A 930 -19.31 57.07 22.70
CA VAL A 930 -19.21 57.91 23.91
C VAL A 930 -18.23 59.07 23.68
N VAL A 931 -17.09 58.82 23.04
CA VAL A 931 -16.12 59.87 22.67
C VAL A 931 -16.75 60.88 21.70
N ALA A 932 -17.48 60.42 20.69
CA ALA A 932 -18.15 61.27 19.72
C ALA A 932 -19.18 62.18 20.38
N HIS A 933 -20.02 61.61 21.27
CA HIS A 933 -21.03 62.36 22.01
C HIS A 933 -20.43 63.45 22.91
N ASN A 934 -19.30 63.17 23.56
CA ASN A 934 -18.65 64.13 24.47
C ASN A 934 -17.91 65.26 23.72
N LYS A 935 -17.41 65.00 22.50
CA LYS A 935 -16.52 65.94 21.78
C LYS A 935 -17.24 66.74 20.68
N PHE A 936 -18.30 66.20 20.08
CA PHE A 936 -19.00 66.81 18.95
C PHE A 936 -20.51 66.96 19.22
N PRO A 937 -20.92 68.06 19.89
CA PRO A 937 -22.32 68.34 20.18
C PRO A 937 -23.09 68.98 19.00
N ASP A 938 -22.40 69.43 17.95
CA ASP A 938 -22.98 70.20 16.84
C ASP A 938 -23.66 69.32 15.78
N ASN A 939 -24.69 69.88 15.14
CA ASN A 939 -25.41 69.24 14.02
C ASN A 939 -24.85 69.77 12.69
N ALA A 940 -24.35 68.87 11.84
CA ALA A 940 -23.87 69.19 10.51
C ALA A 940 -24.19 68.04 9.55
N ASP A 941 -24.44 68.35 8.28
CA ASP A 941 -24.82 67.35 7.29
C ASP A 941 -23.69 66.31 7.10
N ARG A 942 -24.08 65.03 7.03
CA ARG A 942 -23.16 63.88 6.99
C ARG A 942 -22.12 63.94 5.85
N LYS A 943 -22.40 64.70 4.79
CA LYS A 943 -21.51 64.89 3.64
C LYS A 943 -20.26 65.71 3.97
N ASP A 944 -20.36 66.59 4.97
CA ASP A 944 -19.30 67.53 5.34
C ASP A 944 -18.41 66.98 6.47
N TRP A 945 -18.65 65.74 6.89
CA TRP A 945 -17.88 65.10 7.95
C TRP A 945 -16.52 64.67 7.45
N ASP A 946 -15.52 64.76 8.33
CA ASP A 946 -14.19 64.18 8.05
C ASP A 946 -14.30 62.66 7.82
N ALA A 947 -13.48 62.13 6.92
CA ALA A 947 -13.50 60.71 6.53
C ALA A 947 -13.22 59.77 7.72
N PHE A 948 -12.45 60.24 8.71
CA PHE A 948 -12.11 59.50 9.93
C PHE A 948 -12.93 59.94 11.16
N HIS A 949 -14.07 60.60 10.95
CA HIS A 949 -14.95 61.01 12.03
C HIS A 949 -15.31 59.82 12.96
N PRO A 950 -15.18 59.94 14.30
CA PRO A 950 -15.33 58.80 15.23
C PRO A 950 -16.66 58.04 15.08
N THR A 951 -17.75 58.74 14.74
CA THR A 951 -19.07 58.13 14.50
C THR A 951 -19.08 57.25 13.26
N LEU A 952 -18.42 57.65 12.17
CA LEU A 952 -18.31 56.85 10.95
C LEU A 952 -17.47 55.60 11.18
N VAL A 953 -16.35 55.76 11.90
CA VAL A 953 -15.50 54.63 12.31
C VAL A 953 -16.28 53.68 13.22
N ALA A 954 -17.04 54.20 14.18
CA ALA A 954 -17.87 53.39 15.06
C ALA A 954 -18.96 52.61 14.30
N GLU A 955 -19.64 53.24 13.33
CA GLU A 955 -20.62 52.58 12.45
C GLU A 955 -19.97 51.48 11.60
N GLY A 956 -18.78 51.73 11.05
CA GLY A 956 -18.02 50.73 10.30
C GLY A 956 -17.61 49.52 11.14
N LEU A 957 -17.05 49.75 12.33
CA LEU A 957 -16.71 48.69 13.28
C LEU A 957 -17.95 47.93 13.77
N PHE A 958 -19.07 48.63 13.97
CA PHE A 958 -20.34 48.03 14.38
C PHE A 958 -20.91 47.11 13.29
N ALA A 959 -20.90 47.55 12.03
CA ALA A 959 -21.32 46.73 10.90
C ALA A 959 -20.45 45.47 10.78
N PHE A 960 -19.13 45.62 10.93
CA PHE A 960 -18.21 44.48 10.92
C PHE A 960 -18.46 43.52 12.09
N ALA A 961 -18.66 44.03 13.30
CA ALA A 961 -19.02 43.23 14.47
C ALA A 961 -20.34 42.47 14.28
N ASN A 962 -21.34 43.10 13.66
CA ASN A 962 -22.63 42.46 13.35
C ASN A 962 -22.47 41.28 12.38
N VAL A 963 -21.64 41.40 11.35
CA VAL A 963 -21.34 40.28 10.45
C VAL A 963 -20.71 39.11 11.22
N LEU A 964 -19.71 39.38 12.07
CA LEU A 964 -19.09 38.33 12.90
C LEU A 964 -20.10 37.70 13.88
N SER A 965 -21.04 38.49 14.41
CA SER A 965 -22.10 37.98 15.29
C SER A 965 -23.03 36.99 14.57
N TYR A 966 -23.36 37.21 13.30
CA TYR A 966 -24.12 36.24 12.50
C TYR A 966 -23.28 35.01 12.15
N LEU A 967 -22.01 35.18 11.79
CA LEU A 967 -21.10 34.06 11.50
C LEU A 967 -20.95 33.12 12.70
N ARG A 968 -21.06 33.63 13.94
CA ARG A 968 -21.04 32.81 15.15
C ARG A 968 -22.14 31.74 15.19
N LEU A 969 -23.29 31.93 14.52
CA LEU A 969 -24.35 30.93 14.45
C LEU A 969 -23.89 29.64 13.75
N PHE A 970 -22.92 29.72 12.85
CA PHE A 970 -22.36 28.57 12.15
C PHE A 970 -21.81 27.51 13.13
N PHE A 971 -21.23 27.93 14.25
CA PHE A 971 -20.73 27.01 15.28
C PHE A 971 -21.85 26.22 15.98
N MET A 972 -23.10 26.69 15.96
CA MET A 972 -24.25 25.96 16.51
C MET A 972 -24.65 24.76 15.64
N TYR A 973 -24.25 24.73 14.36
CA TYR A 973 -24.53 23.61 13.45
C TYR A 973 -23.87 22.30 13.90
N THR A 974 -22.79 22.37 14.69
CA THR A 974 -22.14 21.21 15.34
C THR A 974 -23.11 20.32 16.13
N THR A 975 -24.23 20.87 16.61
CA THR A 975 -25.24 20.10 17.35
C THR A 975 -26.09 19.20 16.46
N SER A 976 -26.27 19.57 15.20
CA SER A 976 -27.04 18.81 14.22
C SER A 976 -26.25 17.61 13.72
N SER A 977 -26.93 16.48 13.52
CA SER A 977 -26.32 15.28 12.92
C SER A 977 -26.14 15.36 11.41
N VAL A 978 -26.77 16.32 10.76
CA VAL A 978 -26.67 16.51 9.29
C VAL A 978 -25.71 17.63 8.96
N LEU A 979 -25.85 18.79 9.63
CA LEU A 979 -25.04 19.97 9.34
C LEU A 979 -23.70 20.00 10.08
N GLY A 980 -23.57 19.27 11.19
CA GLY A 980 -22.36 19.26 11.99
C GLY A 980 -21.15 18.67 11.28
N PRO A 981 -21.24 17.46 10.69
CA PRO A 981 -20.18 16.86 9.89
C PRO A 981 -19.66 17.80 8.77
N LEU A 982 -20.60 18.38 8.00
CA LEU A 982 -20.32 19.34 6.93
C LEU A 982 -19.61 20.62 7.44
N GLN A 983 -20.01 21.11 8.62
CA GLN A 983 -19.41 22.30 9.22
C GLN A 983 -17.96 22.05 9.65
N ILE A 984 -17.68 20.89 10.24
CA ILE A 984 -16.32 20.53 10.70
C ILE A 984 -15.37 20.33 9.52
N SER A 985 -15.83 19.66 8.46
CA SER A 985 -15.03 19.49 7.26
C SER A 985 -14.71 20.82 6.57
N MET A 986 -15.67 21.76 6.51
CA MET A 986 -15.42 23.12 6.02
C MET A 986 -14.36 23.85 6.84
N GLY A 987 -14.42 23.75 8.18
CA GLY A 987 -13.44 24.39 9.07
C GLY A 987 -12.00 23.90 8.87
N GLN A 988 -11.82 22.59 8.65
CA GLN A 988 -10.50 22.02 8.39
C GLN A 988 -9.98 22.33 6.99
N MET A 989 -10.85 22.32 5.96
CA MET A 989 -10.47 22.73 4.61
C MET A 989 -9.98 24.19 4.56
N LEU A 990 -10.52 25.08 5.43
CA LEU A 990 -10.05 26.47 5.53
C LEU A 990 -8.60 26.59 5.99
N GLN A 991 -8.07 25.64 6.77
CA GLN A 991 -6.66 25.64 7.18
C GLN A 991 -5.74 25.35 5.99
N ASP A 992 -6.14 24.43 5.11
CA ASP A 992 -5.42 24.15 3.87
C ASP A 992 -5.56 25.30 2.85
N PHE A 993 -6.75 25.92 2.78
CA PHE A 993 -6.96 27.14 2.01
C PHE A 993 -6.02 28.27 2.47
N GLY A 994 -5.77 28.40 3.78
CA GLY A 994 -4.85 29.39 4.32
C GLY A 994 -3.42 29.25 3.80
N LYS A 995 -2.93 28.01 3.65
CA LYS A 995 -1.60 27.74 3.06
C LYS A 995 -1.55 28.18 1.60
N PHE A 996 -2.63 27.94 0.85
CA PHE A 996 -2.76 28.37 -0.55
C PHE A 996 -2.88 29.89 -0.70
N LEU A 997 -3.59 30.55 0.22
CA LEU A 997 -3.75 32.01 0.23
C LEU A 997 -2.39 32.73 0.28
N GLY A 998 -1.40 32.18 0.98
CA GLY A 998 -0.03 32.71 0.98
C GLY A 998 0.61 32.75 -0.41
N LEU A 999 0.41 31.70 -1.22
CA LEU A 999 0.90 31.64 -2.61
C LEU A 999 0.15 32.63 -3.51
N PHE A 1000 -1.17 32.77 -3.32
CA PHE A 1000 -1.96 33.78 -4.02
C PHE A 1000 -1.51 35.21 -3.69
N LEU A 1001 -1.28 35.53 -2.42
CA LEU A 1001 -0.81 36.86 -1.99
C LEU A 1001 0.58 37.19 -2.55
N LEU A 1002 1.48 36.20 -2.64
CA LEU A 1002 2.79 36.38 -3.27
C LEU A 1002 2.65 36.82 -4.73
N VAL A 1003 1.80 36.12 -5.49
CA VAL A 1003 1.49 36.45 -6.89
C VAL A 1003 0.83 37.83 -6.97
N LEU A 1004 -0.18 38.11 -6.14
CA LEU A 1004 -0.86 39.41 -6.14
C LEU A 1004 0.13 40.57 -5.91
N ILE A 1005 1.03 40.45 -4.93
CA ILE A 1005 2.03 41.47 -4.62
C ILE A 1005 3.03 41.63 -5.78
N SER A 1006 3.52 40.55 -6.39
CA SER A 1006 4.49 40.63 -7.49
C SER A 1006 3.93 41.36 -8.71
N PHE A 1007 2.69 41.04 -9.09
CA PHE A 1007 2.01 41.69 -10.20
C PHE A 1007 1.59 43.14 -9.86
N THR A 1008 1.24 43.41 -8.60
CA THR A 1008 0.97 44.78 -8.12
C THR A 1008 2.19 45.66 -8.31
N ILE A 1009 3.37 45.21 -7.85
CA ILE A 1009 4.64 45.95 -7.99
C ILE A 1009 4.95 46.21 -9.48
N GLY A 1010 4.82 45.18 -10.32
CA GLY A 1010 5.09 45.28 -11.75
C GLY A 1010 4.18 46.30 -12.47
N LEU A 1011 2.88 46.32 -12.15
CA LEU A 1011 1.95 47.30 -12.73
C LEU A 1011 2.13 48.70 -12.16
N THR A 1012 2.39 48.84 -10.86
CA THR A 1012 2.69 50.16 -10.29
C THR A 1012 3.93 50.76 -10.92
N GLN A 1013 5.01 50.00 -11.09
CA GLN A 1013 6.24 50.49 -11.70
C GLN A 1013 6.03 50.83 -13.18
N LEU A 1014 5.22 50.05 -13.90
CA LEU A 1014 4.93 50.33 -15.30
C LEU A 1014 4.12 51.62 -15.48
N TYR A 1015 3.17 51.90 -14.59
CA TYR A 1015 2.28 53.05 -14.68
C TYR A 1015 2.67 54.22 -13.78
N ASP A 1016 3.80 54.17 -13.07
CA ASP A 1016 4.30 55.26 -12.23
C ASP A 1016 4.77 56.45 -13.08
N LYS A 1017 3.83 57.32 -13.46
CA LYS A 1017 4.16 58.62 -14.04
C LYS A 1017 4.48 59.56 -12.88
N GLY A 1018 5.77 59.81 -12.67
CA GLY A 1018 6.24 60.83 -11.74
C GLY A 1018 5.46 62.13 -11.90
N HIS A 1019 4.80 62.57 -10.81
CA HIS A 1019 4.07 63.82 -10.67
C HIS A 1019 3.30 64.31 -11.90
N ALA A 1020 2.23 63.60 -12.29
CA ALA A 1020 1.12 64.27 -12.97
C ALA A 1020 0.42 65.19 -11.96
N THR A 1021 0.37 66.49 -12.26
CA THR A 1021 -0.27 67.51 -11.43
C THR A 1021 -1.71 67.12 -11.09
N HIS A 1022 -2.05 67.18 -9.81
CA HIS A 1022 -3.40 66.99 -9.29
C HIS A 1022 -4.37 67.97 -9.97
N VAL A 1023 -5.02 67.52 -11.04
CA VAL A 1023 -6.30 68.09 -11.43
C VAL A 1023 -7.30 67.48 -10.45
N GLU A 1024 -7.93 68.32 -9.62
CA GLU A 1024 -9.09 67.92 -8.81
C GLU A 1024 -10.13 67.30 -9.74
N LYS A 1025 -10.22 65.98 -9.70
CA LYS A 1025 -11.27 65.20 -10.36
C LYS A 1025 -12.19 64.71 -9.27
N ASP A 1026 -13.48 64.98 -9.40
CA ASP A 1026 -14.54 64.70 -8.41
C ASP A 1026 -14.66 63.22 -7.97
N CYS A 1027 -13.96 62.31 -8.64
CA CYS A 1027 -14.06 60.88 -8.40
C CYS A 1027 -12.81 60.15 -8.92
N VAL A 1028 -12.11 59.47 -8.01
CA VAL A 1028 -10.85 58.75 -8.27
C VAL A 1028 -11.03 57.28 -7.89
N GLY A 1029 -10.55 56.36 -8.73
CA GLY A 1029 -10.55 54.92 -8.47
C GLY A 1029 -11.53 54.10 -9.33
N ILE A 1030 -11.59 52.79 -9.04
CA ILE A 1030 -12.21 51.77 -9.90
C ILE A 1030 -13.74 51.86 -9.95
N PHE A 1031 -14.38 52.32 -8.87
CA PHE A 1031 -15.85 52.44 -8.81
C PHE A 1031 -16.37 53.76 -9.39
N CYS A 1032 -15.51 54.56 -10.02
CA CYS A 1032 -15.96 55.78 -10.65
C CYS A 1032 -16.80 55.48 -11.90
N GLN A 1033 -17.96 56.13 -12.02
CA GLN A 1033 -18.86 55.95 -13.16
C GLN A 1033 -18.22 56.38 -14.50
N ARG A 1034 -17.24 57.29 -14.44
CA ARG A 1034 -16.28 57.57 -15.52
C ARG A 1034 -14.91 57.04 -15.10
N GLN A 1035 -14.61 55.79 -15.47
CA GLN A 1035 -13.28 55.20 -15.22
C GLN A 1035 -12.21 55.94 -16.03
N ASN A 1036 -11.19 56.46 -15.33
CA ASN A 1036 -10.07 57.17 -15.91
C ASN A 1036 -8.76 56.39 -15.73
N ASN A 1037 -7.77 56.74 -16.54
CA ASN A 1037 -6.46 56.07 -16.69
C ASN A 1037 -5.59 56.03 -15.42
N ASP A 1038 -6.00 56.67 -14.31
CA ASP A 1038 -5.18 56.86 -13.11
C ASP A 1038 -5.26 55.68 -12.11
N THR A 1039 -5.77 54.52 -12.52
CA THR A 1039 -6.08 53.38 -11.63
C THR A 1039 -4.83 52.69 -11.07
N PHE A 1040 -3.71 52.69 -11.81
CA PHE A 1040 -2.53 51.88 -11.49
C PHE A 1040 -1.34 52.65 -10.86
N HIS A 1041 -1.53 53.92 -10.48
CA HIS A 1041 -0.46 54.76 -9.92
C HIS A 1041 -0.07 54.43 -8.48
N SER A 1042 -1.00 53.92 -7.66
CA SER A 1042 -0.76 53.67 -6.24
C SER A 1042 -0.80 52.18 -5.93
N PHE A 1043 0.19 51.68 -5.18
CA PHE A 1043 0.28 50.28 -4.76
C PHE A 1043 -1.00 49.73 -4.15
N ILE A 1044 -1.64 50.48 -3.24
CA ILE A 1044 -2.86 50.03 -2.56
C ILE A 1044 -4.03 49.95 -3.55
N VAL A 1045 -4.15 50.94 -4.45
CA VAL A 1045 -5.22 51.01 -5.45
C VAL A 1045 -5.05 49.93 -6.51
N THR A 1046 -3.81 49.68 -6.96
CA THR A 1046 -3.46 48.61 -7.90
C THR A 1046 -3.70 47.21 -7.30
N CYS A 1047 -3.32 47.00 -6.04
CA CYS A 1047 -3.58 45.74 -5.33
C CYS A 1047 -5.10 45.48 -5.21
N TYR A 1048 -5.85 46.52 -4.84
CA TYR A 1048 -7.31 46.48 -4.80
C TYR A 1048 -7.91 46.21 -6.18
N ALA A 1049 -7.35 46.78 -7.25
CA ALA A 1049 -7.76 46.52 -8.63
C ALA A 1049 -7.60 45.05 -9.00
N LEU A 1050 -6.39 44.53 -8.85
CA LEU A 1050 -6.04 43.15 -9.19
C LEU A 1050 -6.88 42.13 -8.40
N PHE A 1051 -7.23 42.44 -7.15
CA PHE A 1051 -8.14 41.62 -6.37
C PHE A 1051 -9.53 41.52 -7.02
N TRP A 1052 -10.12 42.64 -7.45
CA TRP A 1052 -11.44 42.63 -8.10
C TRP A 1052 -11.42 42.06 -9.53
N TYR A 1053 -10.27 42.11 -10.21
CA TYR A 1053 -10.07 41.43 -11.50
C TYR A 1053 -10.27 39.92 -11.40
N VAL A 1054 -9.96 39.28 -10.25
CA VAL A 1054 -10.18 37.83 -10.05
C VAL A 1054 -11.65 37.44 -10.25
N PHE A 1055 -12.57 38.30 -9.81
CA PHE A 1055 -14.02 38.06 -9.90
C PHE A 1055 -14.62 38.49 -11.24
N SER A 1056 -13.79 38.92 -12.20
CA SER A 1056 -14.24 39.42 -13.51
C SER A 1056 -15.25 40.58 -13.44
N LEU A 1057 -15.33 41.29 -12.31
CA LEU A 1057 -16.20 42.46 -12.13
C LEU A 1057 -15.66 43.71 -12.84
N ALA A 1058 -14.40 43.68 -13.28
CA ALA A 1058 -13.82 44.67 -14.16
C ALA A 1058 -13.96 44.20 -15.61
N HIS A 1059 -14.90 44.79 -16.35
CA HIS A 1059 -15.07 44.52 -17.78
C HIS A 1059 -13.73 44.66 -18.53
N ILE A 1060 -13.40 43.65 -19.35
CA ILE A 1060 -12.30 43.65 -20.34
C ILE A 1060 -12.36 44.88 -21.28
N ALA A 1061 -13.51 45.55 -21.35
CA ALA A 1061 -13.74 46.78 -22.12
C ALA A 1061 -12.79 47.94 -21.77
N LEU A 1062 -12.11 47.93 -20.62
CA LEU A 1062 -11.24 49.03 -20.19
C LEU A 1062 -9.92 49.18 -20.95
N PHE A 1063 -9.36 48.12 -21.54
CA PHE A 1063 -8.08 48.22 -22.27
C PHE A 1063 -8.25 48.52 -23.78
N VAL A 1064 -9.46 48.39 -24.32
CA VAL A 1064 -9.71 48.49 -25.77
C VAL A 1064 -10.14 49.90 -26.22
N THR A 1065 -10.52 50.81 -25.31
CA THR A 1065 -11.25 52.03 -25.75
C THR A 1065 -10.64 53.41 -25.46
N ARG A 1066 -9.38 53.57 -25.03
CA ARG A 1066 -8.76 54.91 -24.99
C ARG A 1066 -7.27 54.93 -25.33
N PHE A 1067 -6.98 54.79 -26.63
CA PHE A 1067 -5.66 55.04 -27.19
C PHE A 1067 -5.40 56.54 -27.37
N SER A 1068 -4.34 57.07 -26.75
CA SER A 1068 -3.61 58.24 -27.25
C SER A 1068 -2.32 57.72 -27.91
N TYR A 1069 -2.07 58.15 -29.14
CA TYR A 1069 -1.07 57.62 -30.09
C TYR A 1069 0.41 57.65 -29.66
N THR A 1070 0.76 58.06 -28.43
CA THR A 1070 2.15 58.24 -27.98
C THR A 1070 2.67 57.17 -27.02
N GLU A 1071 1.82 56.26 -26.50
CA GLU A 1071 2.19 55.28 -25.46
C GLU A 1071 1.77 53.83 -25.80
N GLU A 1072 1.85 53.43 -27.07
CA GLU A 1072 1.41 52.10 -27.54
C GLU A 1072 2.13 50.93 -26.83
N LEU A 1073 3.44 51.04 -26.61
CA LEU A 1073 4.24 49.97 -26.01
C LEU A 1073 3.93 49.75 -24.53
N GLN A 1074 3.76 50.82 -23.75
CA GLN A 1074 3.43 50.74 -22.32
C GLN A 1074 2.04 50.15 -22.10
N SER A 1075 1.06 50.55 -22.92
CA SER A 1075 -0.30 50.00 -22.88
C SER A 1075 -0.33 48.52 -23.28
N PHE A 1076 0.45 48.13 -24.30
CA PHE A 1076 0.56 46.73 -24.72
C PHE A 1076 1.20 45.86 -23.62
N VAL A 1077 2.30 46.30 -23.03
CA VAL A 1077 2.99 45.59 -21.93
C VAL A 1077 2.07 45.47 -20.71
N GLY A 1078 1.32 46.52 -20.37
CA GLY A 1078 0.37 46.49 -19.26
C GLY A 1078 -0.79 45.51 -19.50
N ALA A 1079 -1.33 45.49 -20.72
CA ALA A 1079 -2.33 44.50 -21.13
C ALA A 1079 -1.80 43.06 -21.06
N LEU A 1080 -0.54 42.83 -21.45
CA LEU A 1080 0.11 41.53 -21.36
C LEU A 1080 0.33 41.08 -19.91
N ILE A 1081 0.75 41.98 -19.02
CA ILE A 1081 0.93 41.68 -17.59
C ILE A 1081 -0.41 41.33 -16.92
N ILE A 1082 -1.49 42.05 -17.26
CA ILE A 1082 -2.83 41.73 -16.73
C ILE A 1082 -3.39 40.45 -17.36
N GLY A 1083 -3.15 40.21 -18.64
CA GLY A 1083 -3.53 38.97 -19.32
C GLY A 1083 -2.84 37.75 -18.71
N THR A 1084 -1.54 37.84 -18.46
CA THR A 1084 -0.77 36.78 -17.79
C THR A 1084 -1.21 36.60 -16.34
N TYR A 1085 -1.49 37.68 -15.59
CA TYR A 1085 -2.09 37.61 -14.26
C TYR A 1085 -3.41 36.82 -14.27
N ASN A 1086 -4.32 37.10 -15.21
CA ASN A 1086 -5.59 36.40 -15.30
C ASN A 1086 -5.41 34.92 -15.66
N VAL A 1087 -4.50 34.56 -16.57
CA VAL A 1087 -4.19 33.15 -16.86
C VAL A 1087 -3.65 32.45 -15.62
N VAL A 1088 -2.69 33.05 -14.92
CA VAL A 1088 -2.08 32.45 -13.73
C VAL A 1088 -3.10 32.32 -12.60
N VAL A 1089 -3.81 33.39 -12.26
CA VAL A 1089 -4.73 33.41 -11.11
C VAL A 1089 -6.04 32.69 -11.42
N VAL A 1090 -6.74 33.06 -12.49
CA VAL A 1090 -8.08 32.54 -12.78
C VAL A 1090 -8.01 31.11 -13.30
N ILE A 1091 -7.08 30.80 -14.21
CA ILE A 1091 -7.02 29.45 -14.81
C ILE A 1091 -6.18 28.51 -13.95
N VAL A 1092 -4.91 28.85 -13.68
CA VAL A 1092 -3.98 27.91 -13.02
C VAL A 1092 -4.28 27.80 -11.53
N LEU A 1093 -4.25 28.91 -10.79
CA LEU A 1093 -4.42 28.91 -9.33
C LEU A 1093 -5.81 28.44 -8.91
N THR A 1094 -6.89 28.88 -9.58
CA THR A 1094 -8.25 28.38 -9.25
C THR A 1094 -8.38 26.87 -9.48
N LYS A 1095 -7.85 26.33 -10.59
CA LYS A 1095 -7.89 24.87 -10.84
C LYS A 1095 -7.08 24.09 -9.82
N LEU A 1096 -5.90 24.59 -9.45
CA LEU A 1096 -5.07 23.98 -8.39
C LEU A 1096 -5.77 24.03 -7.03
N LEU A 1097 -6.43 25.14 -6.72
CA LEU A 1097 -7.21 25.29 -5.48
C LEU A 1097 -8.35 24.28 -5.42
N VAL A 1098 -9.14 24.13 -6.49
CA VAL A 1098 -10.22 23.15 -6.57
C VAL A 1098 -9.69 21.72 -6.40
N ALA A 1099 -8.57 21.39 -7.04
CA ALA A 1099 -7.94 20.08 -6.91
C ALA A 1099 -7.44 19.80 -5.48
N MET A 1100 -6.82 20.80 -4.84
CA MET A 1100 -6.34 20.71 -3.45
C MET A 1100 -7.51 20.53 -2.48
N LEU A 1101 -8.54 21.38 -2.58
CA LEU A 1101 -9.72 21.31 -1.72
C LEU A 1101 -10.45 19.96 -1.89
N HIS A 1102 -10.54 19.43 -3.11
CA HIS A 1102 -11.14 18.11 -3.35
C HIS A 1102 -10.33 16.97 -2.70
N LYS A 1103 -8.99 17.05 -2.77
CA LYS A 1103 -8.12 16.08 -2.10
C LYS A 1103 -8.26 16.16 -0.57
N SER A 1104 -8.21 17.35 0.01
CA SER A 1104 -8.38 17.56 1.46
C SER A 1104 -9.77 17.09 1.92
N PHE A 1105 -10.83 17.43 1.18
CA PHE A 1105 -12.19 16.98 1.47
C PHE A 1105 -12.29 15.46 1.54
N ARG A 1106 -11.74 14.73 0.55
CA ARG A 1106 -11.76 13.26 0.56
C ARG A 1106 -11.03 12.65 1.75
N GLN A 1107 -9.92 13.25 2.19
CA GLN A 1107 -9.18 12.77 3.35
C GLN A 1107 -9.97 12.99 4.65
N ILE A 1108 -10.61 14.15 4.79
CA ILE A 1108 -11.39 14.53 5.97
C ILE A 1108 -12.66 13.68 6.11
N VAL A 1109 -13.36 13.39 5.02
CA VAL A 1109 -14.61 12.59 5.02
C VAL A 1109 -14.43 11.21 5.67
N ASN A 1110 -13.24 10.60 5.55
CA ASN A 1110 -12.95 9.30 6.17
C ASN A 1110 -12.97 9.32 7.72
N HIS A 1111 -12.87 10.50 8.33
CA HIS A 1111 -12.83 10.70 9.78
C HIS A 1111 -13.92 11.66 10.31
N GLU A 1112 -14.74 12.22 9.42
CA GLU A 1112 -15.74 13.26 9.68
C GLU A 1112 -16.67 12.92 10.86
N ASP A 1113 -17.18 11.70 10.88
CA ASP A 1113 -18.11 11.22 11.90
C ASP A 1113 -17.50 11.20 13.31
N LYS A 1114 -16.20 10.89 13.40
CA LYS A 1114 -15.46 10.80 14.67
C LYS A 1114 -15.17 12.19 15.20
N GLU A 1115 -14.69 13.07 14.33
CA GLU A 1115 -14.32 14.45 14.68
C GLU A 1115 -15.55 15.30 14.99
N TRP A 1116 -16.64 15.12 14.24
CA TRP A 1116 -17.90 15.77 14.56
C TRP A 1116 -18.43 15.35 15.93
N LYS A 1117 -18.45 14.04 16.24
CA LYS A 1117 -18.89 13.55 17.56
C LYS A 1117 -18.00 14.10 18.69
N PHE A 1118 -16.69 14.21 18.45
CA PHE A 1118 -15.74 14.81 19.36
C PHE A 1118 -16.05 16.29 19.62
N SER A 1119 -16.16 17.11 18.57
CA SER A 1119 -16.47 18.53 18.68
C SER A 1119 -17.83 18.77 19.32
N ARG A 1120 -18.84 17.97 18.95
CA ARG A 1120 -20.17 18.01 19.58
C ARG A 1120 -20.10 17.72 21.08
N ALA A 1121 -19.27 16.78 21.50
CA ALA A 1121 -19.18 16.43 22.89
C ALA A 1121 -18.30 17.38 23.71
N LYS A 1122 -17.26 17.98 23.12
CA LYS A 1122 -16.54 19.13 23.70
C LYS A 1122 -17.52 20.29 23.95
N LEU A 1123 -18.43 20.54 23.00
CA LEU A 1123 -19.51 21.51 23.18
C LEU A 1123 -20.42 21.13 24.35
N TRP A 1124 -20.90 19.87 24.44
CA TRP A 1124 -21.75 19.43 25.55
C TRP A 1124 -21.06 19.55 26.91
N LEU A 1125 -19.79 19.14 27.00
CA LEU A 1125 -18.96 19.24 28.20
C LEU A 1125 -18.94 20.65 28.79
N SER A 1126 -18.85 21.68 27.93
CA SER A 1126 -18.84 23.08 28.38
C SER A 1126 -20.12 23.49 29.15
N TYR A 1127 -21.21 22.73 29.00
CA TYR A 1127 -22.48 22.96 29.71
C TYR A 1127 -22.71 22.01 30.89
N PHE A 1128 -21.86 20.98 31.09
CA PHE A 1128 -21.95 20.14 32.29
C PHE A 1128 -21.52 20.90 33.54
N ASP A 1129 -20.57 21.82 33.40
CA ASP A 1129 -20.08 22.64 34.51
C ASP A 1129 -21.17 23.57 35.10
N ASP A 1130 -21.14 23.73 36.42
CA ASP A 1130 -22.06 24.56 37.20
C ASP A 1130 -21.68 26.04 37.26
N LYS A 1131 -20.58 26.40 36.60
CA LYS A 1131 -19.95 27.72 36.75
C LYS A 1131 -20.57 28.81 35.87
N CYS A 1132 -21.25 28.44 34.78
CA CYS A 1132 -21.86 29.36 33.80
C CYS A 1132 -23.28 28.91 33.42
N THR A 1133 -24.19 28.85 34.39
CA THR A 1133 -25.57 28.38 34.16
C THR A 1133 -26.49 29.44 33.56
N LEU A 1134 -26.23 30.72 33.80
CA LEU A 1134 -27.05 31.85 33.32
C LEU A 1134 -26.51 32.45 32.02
N PRO A 1135 -27.33 32.64 30.98
CA PRO A 1135 -26.91 33.30 29.75
C PRO A 1135 -26.77 34.82 29.96
N PRO A 1136 -26.01 35.53 29.10
CA PRO A 1136 -26.15 36.98 28.94
C PRO A 1136 -27.61 37.34 28.66
N PRO A 1137 -28.16 38.45 29.18
CA PRO A 1137 -27.53 39.45 30.03
C PRO A 1137 -27.51 39.08 31.52
N PHE A 1138 -28.27 38.06 31.95
CA PHE A 1138 -28.49 37.74 33.36
C PHE A 1138 -27.25 37.17 34.08
N ASN A 1139 -26.15 36.87 33.38
CA ASN A 1139 -24.92 36.34 34.00
C ASN A 1139 -24.15 37.36 34.87
N ILE A 1140 -24.45 38.65 34.72
CA ILE A 1140 -23.79 39.74 35.46
C ILE A 1140 -24.28 39.76 36.90
N LEU A 1141 -25.54 39.36 37.13
CA LEU A 1141 -26.16 39.37 38.44
C LEU A 1141 -25.61 38.20 39.29
N PRO A 1142 -24.91 38.47 40.41
CA PRO A 1142 -24.47 37.42 41.30
C PRO A 1142 -25.69 36.74 41.95
N SER A 1143 -25.73 35.41 41.92
CA SER A 1143 -26.82 34.66 42.56
C SER A 1143 -26.81 34.88 44.09
N LEU A 1144 -27.99 34.90 44.71
CA LEU A 1144 -28.14 34.94 46.18
C LEU A 1144 -27.35 33.82 46.90
N LYS A 1145 -27.14 32.70 46.21
CA LYS A 1145 -26.35 31.55 46.67
C LYS A 1145 -24.86 31.88 46.78
N THR A 1146 -24.31 32.64 45.83
CA THR A 1146 -22.88 33.01 45.80
C THR A 1146 -22.53 33.95 46.95
N VAL A 1147 -23.41 34.91 47.24
CA VAL A 1147 -23.28 35.82 48.39
C VAL A 1147 -23.32 35.05 49.71
N CYS A 1148 -24.29 34.14 49.89
CA CYS A 1148 -24.34 33.27 51.07
C CYS A 1148 -23.10 32.36 51.20
N TYR A 1149 -22.53 31.90 50.09
CA TYR A 1149 -21.32 31.09 50.11
C TYR A 1149 -20.07 31.89 50.47
N ILE A 1150 -19.94 33.13 50.02
CA ILE A 1150 -18.83 34.01 50.41
C ILE A 1150 -18.89 34.26 51.93
N VAL A 1151 -20.07 34.57 52.46
CA VAL A 1151 -20.28 34.77 53.90
C VAL A 1151 -19.96 33.51 54.71
N THR A 1152 -20.42 32.33 54.25
CA THR A 1152 -20.12 31.06 54.93
C THR A 1152 -18.67 30.61 54.75
N SER A 1153 -18.00 30.94 53.66
CA SER A 1153 -16.56 30.68 53.45
C SER A 1153 -15.71 31.60 54.33
N LEU A 1154 -16.05 32.88 54.48
CA LEU A 1154 -15.40 33.77 55.45
C LEU A 1154 -15.58 33.23 56.88
N SER A 1155 -16.79 32.79 57.24
CA SER A 1155 -17.06 32.15 58.53
C SER A 1155 -16.24 30.86 58.75
N LYS A 1156 -16.12 30.01 57.73
CA LYS A 1156 -15.30 28.79 57.79
C LYS A 1156 -13.80 29.06 57.83
N TRP A 1157 -13.33 30.10 57.15
CA TRP A 1157 -11.93 30.54 57.19
C TRP A 1157 -11.56 31.01 58.60
N ILE A 1158 -12.42 31.82 59.24
CA ILE A 1158 -12.27 32.23 60.64
C ILE A 1158 -12.28 31.00 61.58
N CYS A 1159 -13.21 30.06 61.38
CA CYS A 1159 -13.27 28.82 62.16
C CYS A 1159 -12.11 27.85 61.89
N SER A 1160 -11.41 27.93 60.75
CA SER A 1160 -10.30 27.03 60.40
C SER A 1160 -9.04 27.28 61.24
N HIS A 1161 -8.90 28.48 61.81
CA HIS A 1161 -7.84 28.83 62.75
C HIS A 1161 -8.08 28.31 64.19
N THR A 1162 -9.26 27.75 64.47
CA THR A 1162 -9.58 27.14 65.78
C THR A 1162 -9.09 25.68 65.89
N THR A 1163 -8.76 25.22 67.10
CA THR A 1163 -8.32 23.84 67.39
C THR A 1163 -9.39 22.81 66.98
N THR A 1164 -10.66 23.12 67.18
CA THR A 1164 -11.81 22.30 66.73
C THR A 1164 -11.92 22.18 65.21
N GLY A 1165 -11.54 23.23 64.48
CA GLY A 1165 -11.50 23.22 63.00
C GLY A 1165 -10.41 22.31 62.45
N LYS A 1166 -9.23 22.27 63.10
CA LYS A 1166 -8.11 21.39 62.71
C LYS A 1166 -8.44 19.90 62.87
N VAL A 1167 -9.12 19.52 63.96
CA VAL A 1167 -9.53 18.12 64.21
C VAL A 1167 -10.62 17.66 63.20
N LYS A 1168 -11.61 18.51 62.91
CA LYS A 1168 -12.61 18.21 61.87
C LYS A 1168 -11.98 18.03 60.50
N ARG A 1169 -10.98 18.85 60.15
CA ARG A 1169 -10.23 18.74 58.89
C ARG A 1169 -9.44 17.42 58.81
N GLN A 1170 -8.75 17.04 59.88
CA GLN A 1170 -8.02 15.77 59.95
C GLN A 1170 -8.94 14.55 59.82
N ASN A 1171 -10.10 14.53 60.51
CA ASN A 1171 -11.06 13.44 60.38
C ASN A 1171 -11.64 13.34 58.97
N SER A 1172 -11.95 14.47 58.33
CA SER A 1172 -12.39 14.48 56.93
C SER A 1172 -11.31 14.03 55.94
N LEU A 1173 -10.04 14.34 56.21
CA LEU A 1173 -8.90 13.86 55.41
C LEU A 1173 -8.72 12.36 55.55
N LYS A 1174 -8.89 11.81 56.76
CA LYS A 1174 -8.81 10.37 57.01
C LYS A 1174 -9.95 9.62 56.30
N GLU A 1175 -11.19 10.12 56.41
CA GLU A 1175 -12.36 9.59 55.69
C GLU A 1175 -12.14 9.62 54.17
N TRP A 1176 -11.65 10.75 53.64
CA TRP A 1176 -11.32 10.89 52.22
C TRP A 1176 -10.25 9.88 51.77
N ARG A 1177 -9.16 9.71 52.54
CA ARG A 1177 -8.11 8.71 52.22
C ARG A 1177 -8.70 7.30 52.16
N THR A 1178 -9.57 6.93 53.11
CA THR A 1178 -10.21 5.61 53.11
C THR A 1178 -11.16 5.41 51.94
N LEU A 1179 -11.87 6.46 51.50
CA LEU A 1179 -12.74 6.41 50.32
C LEU A 1179 -11.93 6.35 49.02
N LYS A 1180 -10.82 7.10 48.93
CA LYS A 1180 -9.87 7.05 47.80
C LYS A 1180 -9.30 5.64 47.66
N GLN A 1181 -8.76 5.08 48.74
CA GLN A 1181 -8.22 3.71 48.72
C GLN A 1181 -9.26 2.68 48.25
N LYS A 1182 -10.50 2.72 48.75
CA LYS A 1182 -11.57 1.83 48.28
C LYS A 1182 -11.91 2.02 46.79
N ARG A 1183 -11.85 3.25 46.28
CA ARG A 1183 -12.04 3.54 44.86
C ARG A 1183 -10.90 2.98 44.02
N ASP A 1184 -9.66 3.15 44.47
CA ASP A 1184 -8.47 2.71 43.74
C ASP A 1184 -8.43 1.16 43.70
N GLU A 1185 -8.76 0.48 44.80
CA GLU A 1185 -8.93 -0.97 44.83
C GLU A 1185 -10.05 -1.46 43.89
N ASN A 1186 -11.19 -0.75 43.83
CA ASN A 1186 -12.27 -1.06 42.91
C ASN A 1186 -11.87 -0.83 41.45
N TYR A 1187 -11.12 0.24 41.17
CA TYR A 1187 -10.59 0.56 39.85
C TYR A 1187 -9.60 -0.51 39.38
N GLN A 1188 -8.64 -0.90 40.22
CA GLN A 1188 -7.69 -1.98 39.91
C GLN A 1188 -8.39 -3.30 39.60
N LYS A 1189 -9.43 -3.68 40.37
CA LYS A 1189 -10.24 -4.88 40.07
C LYS A 1189 -10.89 -4.81 38.69
N VAL A 1190 -11.50 -3.67 38.36
CA VAL A 1190 -12.11 -3.44 37.04
C VAL A 1190 -11.07 -3.48 35.93
N MET A 1191 -9.90 -2.87 36.15
CA MET A 1191 -8.78 -2.87 35.19
C MET A 1191 -8.21 -4.27 34.95
N CYS A 1192 -7.99 -5.08 35.99
CA CYS A 1192 -7.56 -6.47 35.83
C CYS A 1192 -8.58 -7.27 35.00
N CYS A 1193 -9.88 -7.10 35.25
CA CYS A 1193 -10.91 -7.74 34.45
C CYS A 1193 -10.91 -7.27 32.99
N LEU A 1194 -10.69 -5.97 32.73
CA LEU A 1194 -10.61 -5.41 31.38
C LEU A 1194 -9.39 -5.91 30.61
N VAL A 1195 -8.21 -5.91 31.23
CA VAL A 1195 -6.97 -6.42 30.65
C VAL A 1195 -7.13 -7.90 30.29
N HIS A 1196 -7.68 -8.70 31.20
CA HIS A 1196 -7.95 -10.11 30.92
C HIS A 1196 -8.90 -10.29 29.72
N ARG A 1197 -10.02 -9.54 29.69
CA ARG A 1197 -10.95 -9.56 28.55
C ARG A 1197 -10.30 -9.11 27.25
N TYR A 1198 -9.49 -8.05 27.30
CA TYR A 1198 -8.73 -7.55 26.16
C TYR A 1198 -7.80 -8.62 25.60
N LEU A 1199 -6.98 -9.26 26.45
CA LEU A 1199 -6.07 -10.34 26.05
C LEU A 1199 -6.84 -11.50 25.40
N THR A 1200 -7.97 -11.94 26.00
CA THR A 1200 -8.79 -13.00 25.41
C THR A 1200 -9.40 -12.59 24.06
N SER A 1201 -9.88 -11.35 23.92
CA SER A 1201 -10.44 -10.85 22.68
C SER A 1201 -9.38 -10.69 21.60
N THR A 1202 -8.18 -10.25 21.94
CA THR A 1202 -7.06 -10.10 21.00
C THR A 1202 -6.57 -11.45 20.50
N ARG A 1203 -6.44 -12.45 21.39
CA ARG A 1203 -6.13 -13.84 21.00
C ARG A 1203 -7.16 -14.41 20.03
N GLN A 1204 -8.45 -14.23 20.31
CA GLN A 1204 -9.52 -14.66 19.40
C GLN A 1204 -9.47 -13.95 18.05
N LYS A 1205 -9.17 -12.64 18.04
CA LYS A 1205 -9.00 -11.90 16.79
C LYS A 1205 -7.84 -12.46 15.97
N MET A 1206 -6.66 -12.62 16.55
CA MET A 1206 -5.49 -13.22 15.87
C MET A 1206 -5.87 -14.57 15.22
N GLN A 1207 -6.47 -15.48 16.00
CA GLN A 1207 -6.93 -16.79 15.50
C GLN A 1207 -7.97 -16.71 14.37
N SER A 1208 -8.80 -15.66 14.32
CA SER A 1208 -9.83 -15.49 13.28
C SER A 1208 -9.37 -14.72 12.05
N THR A 1209 -8.29 -13.94 12.15
CA THR A 1209 -7.81 -13.05 11.09
C THR A 1209 -6.67 -13.68 10.30
N ASP A 1210 -5.90 -14.58 10.94
CA ASP A 1210 -4.81 -15.29 10.29
C ASP A 1210 -5.36 -16.28 9.26
N GLN A 1211 -5.18 -15.95 7.98
CA GLN A 1211 -5.26 -16.95 6.92
C GLN A 1211 -4.09 -17.94 7.13
N PRO A 1212 -4.28 -19.24 6.87
CA PRO A 1212 -3.21 -20.21 7.00
C PRO A 1212 -2.05 -19.81 6.08
N THR A 1213 -0.93 -19.41 6.69
CA THR A 1213 0.30 -19.05 5.98
C THR A 1213 1.05 -20.33 5.55
N VAL A 1214 2.00 -20.18 4.63
CA VAL A 1214 2.86 -21.29 4.19
C VAL A 1214 3.72 -21.81 5.36
N GLU A 1215 4.03 -20.97 6.34
CA GLU A 1215 4.77 -21.34 7.55
C GLU A 1215 3.97 -22.32 8.42
N ASN A 1216 2.68 -22.06 8.69
CA ASN A 1216 1.81 -22.98 9.42
C ASN A 1216 1.67 -24.35 8.72
N LEU A 1217 1.71 -24.38 7.38
CA LEU A 1217 1.72 -25.64 6.61
C LEU A 1217 3.07 -26.36 6.70
N ASN A 1218 4.17 -25.62 6.75
CA ASN A 1218 5.51 -26.18 6.93
C ASN A 1218 5.69 -26.77 8.33
N GLU A 1219 5.18 -26.09 9.37
CA GLU A 1219 5.10 -26.61 10.75
C GLU A 1219 4.34 -27.93 10.78
N LEU A 1220 3.13 -27.97 10.20
CA LEU A 1220 2.32 -29.19 10.17
C LEU A 1220 2.99 -30.32 9.37
N ARG A 1221 3.65 -29.99 8.24
CA ARG A 1221 4.45 -30.95 7.46
C ARG A 1221 5.61 -31.49 8.28
N GLN A 1222 6.21 -30.65 9.12
CA GLN A 1222 7.33 -31.01 9.97
C GLN A 1222 6.90 -31.88 11.15
N ASP A 1223 5.81 -31.56 11.82
CA ASP A 1223 5.20 -32.40 12.85
C ASP A 1223 4.85 -33.79 12.30
N LEU A 1224 4.28 -33.85 11.10
CA LEU A 1224 4.03 -35.12 10.42
C LEU A 1224 5.34 -35.87 10.09
N SER A 1225 6.40 -35.17 9.70
CA SER A 1225 7.72 -35.76 9.44
C SER A 1225 8.34 -36.30 10.73
N LYS A 1226 8.26 -35.56 11.84
CA LYS A 1226 8.69 -35.95 13.17
C LYS A 1226 7.95 -37.21 13.64
N PHE A 1227 6.62 -37.17 13.61
CA PHE A 1227 5.78 -38.31 13.97
C PHE A 1227 6.10 -39.55 13.12
N ARG A 1228 6.27 -39.38 11.80
CA ARG A 1228 6.67 -40.47 10.90
C ARG A 1228 8.03 -41.07 11.30
N ASN A 1229 9.00 -40.24 11.68
CA ASN A 1229 10.33 -40.70 12.06
C ASN A 1229 10.30 -41.43 13.41
N GLU A 1230 9.59 -40.90 14.41
CA GLU A 1230 9.39 -41.56 15.71
C GLU A 1230 8.71 -42.93 15.56
N MET A 1231 7.67 -43.01 14.72
CA MET A 1231 7.00 -44.28 14.42
C MET A 1231 7.92 -45.29 13.74
N ARG A 1232 8.80 -44.85 12.82
CA ARG A 1232 9.79 -45.75 12.18
C ARG A 1232 10.84 -46.25 13.17
N ASP A 1233 11.17 -45.45 14.18
CA ASP A 1233 12.13 -45.79 15.21
C ASP A 1233 11.52 -46.78 16.23
N LEU A 1234 10.30 -46.53 16.68
CA LEU A 1234 9.56 -47.45 17.56
C LEU A 1234 9.31 -48.82 16.92
N LEU A 1235 9.09 -48.84 15.60
CA LEU A 1235 8.85 -50.06 14.82
C LEU A 1235 10.15 -50.74 14.34
N GLY A 1236 11.34 -50.19 14.63
CA GLY A 1236 12.63 -50.83 14.33
C GLY A 1236 13.01 -50.92 12.84
N PHE A 1237 12.31 -50.24 11.93
CA PHE A 1237 12.51 -50.38 10.48
C PHE A 1237 13.84 -49.78 9.94
N ARG A 1238 14.63 -49.07 10.76
CA ARG A 1238 15.89 -48.43 10.32
C ARG A 1238 17.09 -49.40 10.21
N THR A 1239 17.06 -50.55 10.87
CA THR A 1239 18.22 -51.46 10.91
C THR A 1239 18.47 -52.22 9.60
N SER A 1240 17.47 -52.40 8.72
CA SER A 1240 17.65 -53.22 7.51
C SER A 1240 18.02 -52.44 6.24
N LYS A 1241 17.56 -51.19 6.06
CA LYS A 1241 17.76 -50.46 4.79
C LYS A 1241 19.02 -49.60 4.71
N TYR A 1242 19.56 -49.11 5.84
CA TYR A 1242 20.80 -48.33 5.85
C TYR A 1242 22.07 -49.18 6.00
N ALA A 1243 21.94 -50.45 6.34
CA ALA A 1243 23.04 -51.40 6.35
C ALA A 1243 23.60 -51.71 4.94
N MET A 1244 22.90 -51.30 3.88
CA MET A 1244 23.28 -51.56 2.49
C MET A 1244 24.26 -50.52 1.90
N PHE A 1245 24.51 -49.39 2.57
CA PHE A 1245 25.37 -48.30 2.06
C PHE A 1245 26.69 -48.11 2.82
N TYR A 1246 27.03 -49.01 3.75
CA TYR A 1246 28.37 -49.05 4.36
C TYR A 1246 28.99 -50.42 4.12
N PRO A 1247 30.03 -50.55 3.27
CA PRO A 1247 30.91 -51.70 3.39
C PRO A 1247 31.59 -51.62 4.76
N ARG A 1248 31.39 -52.66 5.59
CA ARG A 1248 32.23 -52.89 6.76
C ARG A 1248 33.66 -53.09 6.25
N ASN A 1249 34.58 -52.25 6.69
CA ASN A 1249 35.98 -52.68 6.86
C ASN A 1249 36.08 -53.55 8.11
#